data_AF-A0A2H0SH43-F1
#
_entry.id   AF-A0A2H0SH43-F1
#
_cell.length_a   1.000
_cell.length_b   1.000
_cell.length_c   1.000
_cell.angle_alpha   90.00
_cell.angle_beta   90.00
_cell.angle_gamma   90.00
#
_symmetry.space_group_name_H-M   'P 1'
#
loop_
_entity.id
_entity.type
_entity.pdbx_description
1 polymer ?
#
loop_
_entity_poly.entity_id
_entity_poly.type
_entity_poly.pdbx_seq_one_letter_code
_entity_poly.pdbx_strand_id
1 'polypeptide(L)'
;DYIEKLHFIFNRDKQDMREQKPNFVTSRLEKNKKGAEKDIEQMKKDGFVFDSGYSRFGKILIDTGKQDENGVWRHPKLYTDFGFEALRAEGYGGYLIWLPKQNHFRLYTEKLIDFKIPETHNVRGHYLLRPDSNIPLETTWEEILVELAGNPNIQIPAGLTKAIETEATQREQVARAQEAKDQKIAELGAVLADADAKLTGDMVREAATEVQMDAKELLQKVIDMNSGAKKLHAQFSSKVKGKKTDSQQEALLFEVLEEFKKQQDQTKGTTKATIASAPVAPPAVAPTPKSPEPTPGAVPAAASSAPAGPEATPAAEIAPKPEQKDWWEVKRETEVMAVEDLGGDMRLFEKHVATLGVAEKDASGQWQWTGGDKKLVFLGDILGDRDMDGLEITAIIGDLAGQAEKEGGQVVVLYGNHDFEFIKFFRGDGKDGWAKRNASHFTRQSIGIWELTQFDPDPDSELKKIEPQIKSGPNRGSTTEEFKQREEELWDGLYQRMPQILAYMRTDPKGKKILEAICRIKVATIYDDTLYCHTDPTQRMITDLTRGGDINQRVKEINKIFQENLRDVLFRGEKLDNDFEKIEEVYASADNREYFTEQDLFESFTYDLVNLARAKISERMEKESAAGHTGSVDIASEIEDAIVGWEKEHEIHGTNAYVDEIGETAHLYYEYYRAEKSKRDESIIRKMHKSIATLAEKVKSSNPDLDLVKNTVQKVRNSGINAIIHG
;
A
#
# COMPACT_ATOMS: atom_id res chain seq x y z
N ASP A 1 -24.79 -22.14 -4.96
CA ASP A 1 -23.32 -22.32 -4.83
C ASP A 1 -22.45 -21.08 -4.99
N TYR A 2 -21.90 -20.75 -6.16
CA TYR A 2 -20.93 -19.64 -6.28
C TYR A 2 -21.53 -18.27 -5.88
N ILE A 3 -22.79 -18.07 -6.27
CA ILE A 3 -23.62 -16.89 -5.94
C ILE A 3 -23.95 -16.79 -4.44
N GLU A 4 -24.21 -17.91 -3.77
CA GLU A 4 -24.49 -17.92 -2.31
C GLU A 4 -23.23 -17.59 -1.50
N LYS A 5 -22.06 -17.97 -2.01
CA LYS A 5 -20.77 -17.67 -1.37
C LYS A 5 -20.36 -16.19 -1.52
N LEU A 6 -20.65 -15.56 -2.66
CA LEU A 6 -20.33 -14.14 -2.89
C LEU A 6 -21.21 -13.18 -2.07
N HIS A 7 -22.50 -13.50 -1.91
CA HIS A 7 -23.42 -12.63 -1.14
C HIS A 7 -23.11 -12.61 0.37
N PHE A 8 -22.44 -13.65 0.89
CA PHE A 8 -21.92 -13.71 2.26
C PHE A 8 -20.78 -12.70 2.51
N ILE A 9 -20.03 -12.33 1.47
CA ILE A 9 -18.82 -11.50 1.59
C ILE A 9 -19.15 -10.01 1.54
N PHE A 10 -20.12 -9.57 0.73
CA PHE A 10 -20.33 -8.15 0.41
C PHE A 10 -21.38 -7.39 1.26
N ASN A 11 -22.20 -8.05 2.08
CA ASN A 11 -23.31 -7.40 2.81
C ASN A 11 -23.27 -7.68 4.32
N ARG A 12 -22.14 -7.34 4.97
CA ARG A 12 -21.90 -7.68 6.38
C ARG A 12 -22.57 -6.74 7.41
N ASP A 13 -22.93 -5.51 7.01
CA ASP A 13 -23.23 -4.39 7.94
C ASP A 13 -24.66 -3.81 7.94
N LYS A 14 -25.70 -4.57 7.59
CA LYS A 14 -27.09 -4.12 7.86
C LYS A 14 -27.85 -5.15 8.68
N GLN A 15 -27.84 -4.94 9.99
CA GLN A 15 -28.45 -5.78 11.03
C GLN A 15 -29.98 -5.94 10.83
N ASP A 16 -30.65 -4.96 10.21
CA ASP A 16 -32.11 -4.97 9.97
C ASP A 16 -32.63 -5.97 8.93
N MET A 17 -31.76 -6.62 8.13
CA MET A 17 -32.22 -7.65 7.18
C MET A 17 -32.16 -9.08 7.75
N ARG A 18 -31.60 -9.29 8.95
CA ARG A 18 -31.39 -10.64 9.51
C ARG A 18 -32.67 -11.34 9.96
N GLU A 19 -33.76 -10.61 10.17
CA GLU A 19 -35.06 -11.19 10.56
C GLU A 19 -35.94 -11.59 9.36
N GLN A 20 -35.61 -11.19 8.13
CA GLN A 20 -36.38 -11.56 6.94
C GLN A 20 -35.81 -12.83 6.29
N LYS A 21 -36.32 -13.96 6.78
CA LYS A 21 -36.27 -15.37 6.29
C LYS A 21 -35.41 -15.68 5.04
N PRO A 22 -34.63 -16.78 5.01
CA PRO A 22 -33.83 -17.26 3.86
C PRO A 22 -34.54 -17.20 2.49
N ASN A 23 -35.85 -17.47 2.45
CA ASN A 23 -36.67 -17.40 1.24
C ASN A 23 -36.74 -15.97 0.61
N PHE A 24 -36.61 -14.90 1.40
CA PHE A 24 -36.55 -13.52 0.92
C PHE A 24 -35.22 -13.22 0.23
N VAL A 25 -34.11 -13.71 0.79
CA VAL A 25 -32.76 -13.56 0.21
C VAL A 25 -32.64 -14.37 -1.08
N THR A 26 -33.11 -15.63 -1.10
CA THR A 26 -33.12 -16.47 -2.32
C THR A 26 -34.02 -15.87 -3.40
N SER A 27 -35.22 -15.37 -3.06
CA SER A 27 -36.11 -14.74 -4.04
C SER A 27 -35.60 -13.40 -4.57
N ARG A 28 -34.90 -12.61 -3.73
CA ARG A 28 -34.21 -11.38 -4.16
C ARG A 28 -33.03 -11.69 -5.08
N LEU A 29 -32.21 -12.70 -4.76
CA LEU A 29 -31.11 -13.16 -5.62
C LEU A 29 -31.61 -13.68 -6.96
N GLU A 30 -32.67 -14.49 -6.97
CA GLU A 30 -33.31 -14.97 -8.21
C GLU A 30 -33.89 -13.82 -9.04
N LYS A 31 -34.52 -12.84 -8.38
CA LYS A 31 -35.02 -11.63 -9.05
C LYS A 31 -33.87 -10.80 -9.64
N ASN A 32 -32.76 -10.67 -8.92
CA ASN A 32 -31.58 -9.92 -9.34
C ASN A 32 -30.85 -10.63 -10.49
N LYS A 33 -30.73 -11.96 -10.44
CA LYS A 33 -30.18 -12.79 -11.53
C LYS A 33 -31.00 -12.62 -12.80
N LYS A 34 -32.32 -12.76 -12.73
CA LYS A 34 -33.22 -12.50 -13.88
C LYS A 34 -33.13 -11.06 -14.39
N GLY A 35 -32.89 -10.10 -13.50
CA GLY A 35 -32.62 -8.71 -13.85
C GLY A 35 -31.32 -8.56 -14.65
N ALA A 36 -30.24 -9.17 -14.15
CA ALA A 36 -28.93 -9.19 -14.82
C ALA A 36 -29.01 -9.86 -16.20
N GLU A 37 -29.63 -11.04 -16.31
CA GLU A 37 -29.84 -11.74 -17.59
C GLU A 37 -30.61 -10.87 -18.59
N LYS A 38 -31.67 -10.20 -18.15
CA LYS A 38 -32.45 -9.29 -18.99
C LYS A 38 -31.64 -8.08 -19.45
N ASP A 39 -30.85 -7.49 -18.56
CA ASP A 39 -30.00 -6.34 -18.86
C ASP A 39 -28.89 -6.72 -19.86
N ILE A 40 -28.27 -7.90 -19.69
CA ILE A 40 -27.27 -8.47 -20.62
C ILE A 40 -27.90 -8.71 -22.00
N GLU A 41 -29.07 -9.34 -22.06
CA GLU A 41 -29.79 -9.54 -23.32
C GLU A 41 -30.15 -8.22 -24.01
N GLN A 42 -30.56 -7.21 -23.24
CA GLN A 42 -30.92 -5.91 -23.78
C GLN A 42 -29.68 -5.19 -24.32
N MET A 43 -28.60 -5.11 -23.57
CA MET A 43 -27.34 -4.49 -24.02
C MET A 43 -26.76 -5.21 -25.24
N LYS A 44 -26.91 -6.54 -25.31
CA LYS A 44 -26.58 -7.33 -26.50
C LYS A 44 -27.43 -6.94 -27.72
N LYS A 45 -28.74 -6.78 -27.56
CA LYS A 45 -29.64 -6.32 -28.63
C LYS A 45 -29.34 -4.88 -29.07
N ASP A 46 -28.96 -4.04 -28.12
CA ASP A 46 -28.63 -2.64 -28.34
C ASP A 46 -27.22 -2.46 -28.96
N GLY A 47 -26.46 -3.55 -29.15
CA GLY A 47 -25.18 -3.53 -29.84
C GLY A 47 -23.98 -3.13 -28.98
N PHE A 48 -24.07 -3.31 -27.66
CA PHE A 48 -22.99 -3.01 -26.70
C PHE A 48 -22.09 -4.21 -26.38
N VAL A 49 -22.05 -5.21 -27.27
CA VAL A 49 -21.11 -6.33 -27.16
C VAL A 49 -20.00 -6.12 -28.16
N PHE A 50 -18.78 -6.10 -27.66
CA PHE A 50 -17.57 -6.04 -28.45
C PHE A 50 -16.88 -7.41 -28.44
N ASP A 51 -16.59 -7.96 -29.61
CA ASP A 51 -15.83 -9.22 -29.71
C ASP A 51 -14.39 -8.91 -30.07
N SER A 52 -13.50 -9.05 -29.10
CA SER A 52 -12.05 -8.87 -29.27
C SER A 52 -11.37 -10.08 -29.93
N GLY A 53 -12.12 -11.16 -30.17
CA GLY A 53 -11.62 -12.43 -30.66
C GLY A 53 -11.27 -13.39 -29.53
N TYR A 54 -11.53 -14.68 -29.76
CA TYR A 54 -11.32 -15.75 -28.76
C TYR A 54 -9.88 -15.82 -28.22
N SER A 55 -8.87 -15.44 -29.02
CA SER A 55 -7.46 -15.41 -28.61
C SER A 55 -7.10 -14.23 -27.70
N ARG A 56 -7.76 -13.07 -27.84
CA ARG A 56 -7.68 -11.91 -26.91
C ARG A 56 -8.62 -12.14 -25.74
N PHE A 57 -9.62 -11.30 -25.49
CA PHE A 57 -10.52 -11.38 -24.34
C PHE A 57 -11.90 -11.95 -24.70
N GLY A 58 -12.09 -12.45 -25.93
CA GLY A 58 -13.39 -12.92 -26.40
C GLY A 58 -14.45 -11.82 -26.41
N LYS A 59 -15.67 -12.17 -25.99
CA LYS A 59 -16.79 -11.22 -25.91
C LYS A 59 -16.68 -10.37 -24.65
N ILE A 60 -16.80 -9.06 -24.86
CA ILE A 60 -16.75 -8.03 -23.83
C ILE A 60 -18.07 -7.30 -23.86
N LEU A 61 -18.77 -7.25 -22.73
CA LEU A 61 -19.95 -6.40 -22.59
C LEU A 61 -19.50 -4.98 -22.22
N ILE A 62 -20.04 -3.98 -22.89
CA ILE A 62 -19.72 -2.57 -22.68
C ILE A 62 -20.91 -1.87 -22.03
N ASP A 63 -20.64 -1.15 -20.94
CA ASP A 63 -21.64 -0.48 -20.12
C ASP A 63 -21.35 1.02 -20.05
N THR A 64 -22.23 1.77 -20.71
CA THR A 64 -22.17 3.24 -20.77
C THR A 64 -23.15 3.90 -19.79
N GLY A 65 -23.78 3.12 -18.90
CA GLY A 65 -24.81 3.59 -17.98
C GLY A 65 -26.10 4.08 -18.66
N LYS A 66 -27.12 4.36 -17.85
CA LYS A 66 -28.39 4.96 -18.24
C LYS A 66 -28.77 6.07 -17.25
N GLN A 67 -29.39 7.14 -17.73
CA GLN A 67 -30.02 8.11 -16.84
C GLN A 67 -31.34 7.57 -16.31
N ASP A 68 -31.57 7.71 -15.01
CA ASP A 68 -32.88 7.52 -14.41
C ASP A 68 -33.81 8.72 -14.68
N GLU A 69 -35.07 8.59 -14.27
CA GLU A 69 -36.12 9.59 -14.47
C GLU A 69 -35.79 10.97 -13.84
N ASN A 70 -34.83 11.03 -12.93
CA ASN A 70 -34.36 12.26 -12.28
C ASN A 70 -33.05 12.78 -12.90
N GLY A 71 -32.61 12.22 -14.02
CA GLY A 71 -31.38 12.60 -14.71
C GLY A 71 -30.10 12.06 -14.07
N VAL A 72 -30.20 11.22 -13.03
CA VAL A 72 -29.05 10.62 -12.35
C VAL A 72 -28.57 9.43 -13.17
N TRP A 73 -27.31 9.47 -13.57
CA TRP A 73 -26.66 8.38 -14.29
C TRP A 73 -26.43 7.19 -13.36
N ARG A 74 -26.95 6.02 -13.74
CA ARG A 74 -26.78 4.74 -13.04
C ARG A 74 -26.31 3.68 -14.02
N HIS A 75 -25.46 2.77 -13.56
CA HIS A 75 -25.19 1.55 -14.30
C HIS A 75 -26.41 0.60 -14.21
N PRO A 76 -26.63 -0.28 -15.20
CA PRO A 76 -27.39 -1.52 -15.05
C PRO A 76 -27.05 -2.22 -13.72
N LYS A 77 -28.00 -2.96 -13.13
CA LYS A 77 -27.84 -3.56 -11.79
C LYS A 77 -26.74 -4.64 -11.69
N LEU A 78 -26.02 -4.89 -12.79
CA LEU A 78 -24.89 -5.81 -12.84
C LEU A 78 -23.89 -5.52 -11.72
N TYR A 79 -23.43 -4.28 -11.55
CA TYR A 79 -22.38 -3.94 -10.60
C TYR A 79 -22.72 -4.21 -9.11
N THR A 80 -23.98 -4.06 -8.68
CA THR A 80 -24.36 -4.11 -7.26
C THR A 80 -24.79 -5.48 -6.75
N ASP A 81 -25.18 -6.39 -7.65
CA ASP A 81 -25.78 -7.66 -7.25
C ASP A 81 -24.99 -8.91 -7.74
N PHE A 82 -24.21 -8.84 -8.84
CA PHE A 82 -23.43 -10.00 -9.36
C PHE A 82 -22.14 -9.69 -10.14
N GLY A 83 -21.94 -8.46 -10.61
CA GLY A 83 -20.74 -7.97 -11.29
C GLY A 83 -20.36 -8.72 -12.56
N PHE A 84 -19.06 -8.83 -12.80
CA PHE A 84 -18.46 -9.58 -13.92
C PHE A 84 -18.78 -11.09 -13.86
N GLU A 85 -19.15 -11.63 -12.70
CA GLU A 85 -19.43 -13.07 -12.54
C GLU A 85 -20.64 -13.56 -13.33
N ALA A 86 -21.69 -12.74 -13.40
CA ALA A 86 -22.86 -13.06 -14.22
C ALA A 86 -22.49 -13.14 -15.71
N LEU A 87 -21.55 -12.30 -16.15
CA LEU A 87 -21.07 -12.28 -17.53
C LEU A 87 -20.17 -13.48 -17.83
N ARG A 88 -19.30 -13.88 -16.90
CA ARG A 88 -18.49 -15.09 -17.03
C ARG A 88 -19.34 -16.34 -17.18
N ALA A 89 -20.42 -16.45 -16.41
CA ALA A 89 -21.37 -17.56 -16.50
C ALA A 89 -22.05 -17.65 -17.88
N GLU A 90 -22.21 -16.51 -18.57
CA GLU A 90 -22.74 -16.39 -19.94
C GLU A 90 -21.66 -16.47 -21.03
N GLY A 91 -20.40 -16.74 -20.65
CA GLY A 91 -19.28 -16.93 -21.58
C GLY A 91 -18.64 -15.65 -22.11
N TYR A 92 -18.77 -14.53 -21.39
CA TYR A 92 -18.03 -13.30 -21.68
C TYR A 92 -16.66 -13.32 -21.00
N GLY A 93 -15.62 -12.95 -21.74
CA GLY A 93 -14.26 -12.84 -21.23
C GLY A 93 -13.90 -11.43 -20.77
N GLY A 94 -14.82 -10.45 -20.86
CA GLY A 94 -14.62 -9.13 -20.28
C GLY A 94 -15.89 -8.32 -20.01
N TYR A 95 -15.75 -7.30 -19.16
CA TYR A 95 -16.78 -6.31 -18.82
C TYR A 95 -16.16 -4.93 -18.67
N LEU A 96 -16.55 -4.01 -19.55
CA LEU A 96 -16.06 -2.64 -19.58
C LEU A 96 -17.16 -1.68 -19.12
N ILE A 97 -16.87 -0.87 -18.10
CA ILE A 97 -17.72 0.22 -17.61
C ILE A 97 -17.03 1.54 -17.98
N TRP A 98 -17.72 2.36 -18.76
CA TRP A 98 -17.24 3.66 -19.22
C TRP A 98 -18.28 4.75 -18.95
N LEU A 99 -18.03 5.59 -17.94
CA LEU A 99 -18.90 6.72 -17.58
C LEU A 99 -18.07 8.00 -17.52
N PRO A 100 -17.81 8.64 -18.67
CA PRO A 100 -16.88 9.76 -18.75
C PRO A 100 -17.39 10.98 -17.96
N LYS A 101 -18.71 11.20 -17.90
CA LYS A 101 -19.33 12.27 -17.08
C LYS A 101 -19.12 12.11 -15.57
N GLN A 102 -18.89 10.88 -15.11
CA GLN A 102 -18.61 10.58 -13.71
C GLN A 102 -17.12 10.35 -13.46
N ASN A 103 -16.29 10.55 -14.50
CA ASN A 103 -14.88 10.21 -14.49
C ASN A 103 -14.63 8.76 -14.01
N HIS A 104 -15.48 7.83 -14.44
CA HIS A 104 -15.47 6.46 -13.94
C HIS A 104 -15.13 5.46 -15.04
N PHE A 105 -14.10 4.67 -14.80
CA PHE A 105 -13.60 3.64 -15.71
C PHE A 105 -13.30 2.35 -14.95
N ARG A 106 -13.81 1.24 -15.46
CA ARG A 106 -13.49 -0.11 -14.97
C ARG A 106 -13.49 -1.10 -16.11
N LEU A 107 -12.45 -1.92 -16.22
CA LEU A 107 -12.39 -3.03 -17.15
C LEU A 107 -12.05 -4.30 -16.39
N TYR A 108 -12.95 -5.27 -16.40
CA TYR A 108 -12.74 -6.62 -15.89
C TYR A 108 -12.49 -7.57 -17.05
N THR A 109 -11.54 -8.48 -16.92
CA THR A 109 -11.21 -9.47 -17.95
C THR A 109 -10.93 -10.83 -17.32
N GLU A 110 -11.23 -11.90 -18.04
CA GLU A 110 -10.89 -13.27 -17.63
C GLU A 110 -9.41 -13.58 -17.88
N LYS A 111 -8.84 -13.02 -18.95
CA LYS A 111 -7.43 -13.18 -19.32
C LYS A 111 -6.60 -11.98 -18.85
N LEU A 112 -5.29 -12.15 -18.78
CA LEU A 112 -4.38 -11.10 -18.36
C LEU A 112 -4.37 -9.94 -19.38
N ILE A 113 -4.45 -8.72 -18.86
CA ILE A 113 -4.37 -7.47 -19.57
C ILE A 113 -2.90 -7.16 -19.83
N ASP A 114 -2.55 -7.07 -21.12
CA ASP A 114 -1.19 -6.86 -21.61
C ASP A 114 -0.94 -5.44 -22.15
N PHE A 115 -1.90 -4.54 -21.95
CA PHE A 115 -1.82 -3.14 -22.34
C PHE A 115 -2.05 -2.22 -21.14
N LYS A 116 -1.76 -0.94 -21.31
CA LYS A 116 -1.92 0.08 -20.27
C LYS A 116 -2.76 1.23 -20.80
N ILE A 117 -3.78 1.59 -20.03
CA ILE A 117 -4.48 2.88 -20.19
C ILE A 117 -3.85 3.84 -19.18
N PRO A 118 -3.25 4.97 -19.62
CA PRO A 118 -2.41 5.84 -18.79
C PRO A 118 -3.02 6.22 -17.43
N GLU A 119 -4.32 6.47 -17.39
CA GLU A 119 -5.03 6.99 -16.23
C GLU A 119 -5.68 5.89 -15.37
N THR A 120 -5.28 4.63 -15.57
CA THR A 120 -5.83 3.47 -14.86
C THR A 120 -4.75 2.66 -14.17
N HIS A 121 -5.15 1.96 -13.13
CA HIS A 121 -4.30 1.04 -12.37
C HIS A 121 -4.70 -0.38 -12.72
N ASN A 122 -3.69 -1.19 -13.06
CA ASN A 122 -3.88 -2.62 -13.23
C ASN A 122 -3.81 -3.32 -11.87
N VAL A 123 -4.89 -4.01 -11.52
CA VAL A 123 -5.05 -4.79 -10.31
C VAL A 123 -5.03 -6.26 -10.70
N ARG A 124 -3.99 -6.95 -10.23
CA ARG A 124 -3.82 -8.41 -10.37
C ARG A 124 -3.84 -8.90 -11.83
N GLY A 125 -3.52 -8.04 -12.80
CA GLY A 125 -3.45 -8.40 -14.21
C GLY A 125 -4.80 -8.52 -14.92
N HIS A 126 -5.93 -8.53 -14.20
CA HIS A 126 -7.26 -8.83 -14.78
C HIS A 126 -8.23 -7.66 -14.73
N TYR A 127 -7.84 -6.59 -14.04
CA TYR A 127 -8.73 -5.49 -13.71
C TYR A 127 -8.02 -4.16 -13.92
N LEU A 128 -8.53 -3.31 -14.80
CA LEU A 128 -8.12 -1.90 -14.86
C LEU A 128 -9.17 -1.06 -14.14
N LEU A 129 -8.73 -0.22 -13.21
CA LEU A 129 -9.61 0.73 -12.53
C LEU A 129 -9.02 2.13 -12.57
N ARG A 130 -9.88 3.12 -12.68
CA ARG A 130 -9.49 4.51 -12.41
C ARG A 130 -9.71 4.83 -10.93
N PRO A 131 -8.70 5.35 -10.21
CA PRO A 131 -8.86 5.83 -8.85
C PRO A 131 -9.63 7.16 -8.81
N ASP A 132 -10.24 7.48 -7.67
CA ASP A 132 -10.98 8.73 -7.50
C ASP A 132 -10.07 9.94 -7.76
N SER A 133 -10.32 10.64 -8.87
CA SER A 133 -9.49 11.74 -9.35
C SER A 133 -10.36 12.84 -9.95
N ASN A 134 -9.92 14.09 -9.81
CA ASN A 134 -10.55 15.26 -10.42
C ASN A 134 -10.01 15.55 -11.83
N ILE A 135 -9.04 14.77 -12.31
CA ILE A 135 -8.48 14.88 -13.66
C ILE A 135 -9.46 14.19 -14.62
N PRO A 136 -9.82 14.74 -15.79
CA PRO A 136 -10.65 14.05 -16.79
C PRO A 136 -10.00 12.78 -17.37
N LEU A 137 -10.80 11.89 -17.96
CA LEU A 137 -10.31 10.80 -18.82
C LEU A 137 -9.85 11.42 -20.15
N GLU A 138 -8.57 11.31 -20.49
CA GLU A 138 -8.03 11.75 -21.79
C GLU A 138 -8.15 10.64 -22.82
N THR A 139 -8.00 9.38 -22.41
CA THR A 139 -8.20 8.19 -23.25
C THR A 139 -9.60 8.18 -23.90
N THR A 140 -9.66 7.81 -25.18
CA THR A 140 -10.86 7.78 -26.02
C THR A 140 -11.44 6.37 -26.18
N TRP A 141 -12.69 6.29 -26.64
CA TRP A 141 -13.34 5.02 -26.99
C TRP A 141 -12.54 4.23 -28.03
N GLU A 142 -12.03 4.90 -29.04
CA GLU A 142 -11.27 4.31 -30.12
C GLU A 142 -9.99 3.66 -29.60
N GLU A 143 -9.25 4.36 -28.74
CA GLU A 143 -8.02 3.85 -28.13
C GLU A 143 -8.30 2.61 -27.28
N ILE A 144 -9.35 2.62 -26.45
CA ILE A 144 -9.71 1.47 -25.60
C ILE A 144 -10.06 0.25 -26.45
N LEU A 145 -10.85 0.46 -27.52
CA LEU A 145 -11.25 -0.62 -28.40
C LEU A 145 -10.06 -1.19 -29.18
N VAL A 146 -9.13 -0.35 -29.63
CA VAL A 146 -7.88 -0.79 -30.28
C VAL A 146 -7.04 -1.64 -29.34
N GLU A 147 -6.87 -1.22 -28.09
CA GLU A 147 -6.12 -1.99 -27.09
C GLU A 147 -6.77 -3.34 -26.77
N LEU A 148 -8.10 -3.35 -26.60
CA LEU A 148 -8.85 -4.59 -26.38
C LEU A 148 -8.73 -5.56 -27.57
N ALA A 149 -8.76 -5.03 -28.79
CA ALA A 149 -8.63 -5.83 -30.02
C ALA A 149 -7.20 -6.27 -30.30
N GLY A 150 -6.20 -5.50 -29.87
CA GLY A 150 -4.80 -5.65 -30.31
C GLY A 150 -4.63 -5.42 -31.83
N ASN A 151 -5.55 -4.70 -32.46
CA ASN A 151 -5.54 -4.43 -33.91
C ASN A 151 -6.12 -3.04 -34.20
N PRO A 152 -5.39 -2.15 -34.91
CA PRO A 152 -5.86 -0.81 -35.23
C PRO A 152 -7.03 -0.77 -36.22
N ASN A 153 -7.26 -1.84 -36.99
CA ASN A 153 -8.35 -1.91 -37.99
C ASN A 153 -9.63 -2.55 -37.41
N ILE A 154 -10.14 -1.96 -36.34
CA ILE A 154 -11.31 -2.44 -35.60
C ILE A 154 -12.62 -1.88 -36.14
N GLN A 155 -13.63 -2.75 -36.29
CA GLN A 155 -15.02 -2.33 -36.48
C GLN A 155 -15.65 -1.95 -35.14
N ILE A 156 -15.99 -0.69 -34.98
CA ILE A 156 -16.70 -0.18 -33.80
C ILE A 156 -18.11 -0.79 -33.75
N PRO A 157 -18.54 -1.36 -32.61
CA PRO A 157 -19.91 -1.82 -32.44
C PRO A 157 -20.93 -0.72 -32.78
N ALA A 158 -21.92 -1.02 -33.63
CA ALA A 158 -22.90 -0.04 -34.09
C ALA A 158 -23.71 0.61 -32.94
N GLY A 159 -23.84 -0.07 -31.79
CA GLY A 159 -24.47 0.47 -30.58
C GLY A 159 -23.68 1.60 -29.92
N LEU A 160 -22.37 1.69 -30.16
CA LEU A 160 -21.49 2.69 -29.55
C LEU A 160 -21.34 3.97 -30.34
N THR A 161 -21.71 4.00 -31.63
CA THR A 161 -21.52 5.18 -32.50
C THR A 161 -22.13 6.45 -31.91
N LYS A 162 -23.34 6.37 -31.37
CA LYS A 162 -24.01 7.51 -30.73
C LYS A 162 -23.35 7.95 -29.41
N ALA A 163 -22.79 7.01 -28.65
CA ALA A 163 -22.10 7.30 -27.40
C ALA A 163 -20.77 8.03 -27.67
N ILE A 164 -20.04 7.59 -28.71
CA ILE A 164 -18.80 8.20 -29.19
C ILE A 164 -19.05 9.63 -29.69
N GLU A 165 -20.06 9.84 -30.55
CA GLU A 165 -20.44 11.18 -31.05
C GLU A 165 -20.82 12.14 -29.89
N THR A 166 -21.51 11.61 -28.89
CA THR A 166 -21.92 12.36 -27.70
C THR A 166 -20.72 12.77 -26.84
N GLU A 167 -19.72 11.89 -26.68
CA GLU A 167 -18.48 12.18 -25.96
C GLU A 167 -17.64 13.23 -26.70
N ALA A 168 -17.46 13.08 -28.01
CA ALA A 168 -16.72 14.04 -28.83
C ALA A 168 -17.32 15.45 -28.73
N THR A 169 -18.66 15.57 -28.79
CA THR A 169 -19.36 16.86 -28.64
C THR A 169 -19.15 17.47 -27.25
N GLN A 170 -19.11 16.66 -26.19
CA GLN A 170 -18.90 17.13 -24.82
C GLN A 170 -17.46 17.60 -24.59
N ARG A 171 -16.47 16.86 -25.10
CA ARG A 171 -15.06 17.26 -25.04
C ARG A 171 -14.82 18.57 -25.76
N GLU A 172 -15.45 18.77 -26.92
CA GLU A 172 -15.38 20.04 -27.64
C GLU A 172 -15.97 21.20 -26.82
N GLN A 173 -17.08 20.98 -26.10
CA GLN A 173 -17.67 21.99 -25.21
C GLN A 173 -16.77 22.31 -24.01
N VAL A 174 -16.14 21.31 -23.39
CA VAL A 174 -15.20 21.49 -22.28
C VAL A 174 -13.94 22.21 -22.75
N ALA A 175 -13.39 21.83 -23.90
CA ALA A 175 -12.22 22.48 -24.50
C ALA A 175 -12.50 23.95 -24.82
N ARG A 176 -13.66 24.27 -25.43
CA ARG A 176 -14.07 25.66 -25.67
C ARG A 176 -14.26 26.46 -24.39
N ALA A 177 -14.80 25.84 -23.33
CA ALA A 177 -14.96 26.50 -22.04
C ALA A 177 -13.60 26.76 -21.36
N GLN A 178 -12.63 25.85 -21.51
CA GLN A 178 -11.27 26.03 -21.01
C GLN A 178 -10.52 27.10 -21.81
N GLU A 179 -10.64 27.10 -23.14
CA GLU A 179 -10.08 28.14 -24.01
C GLU A 179 -10.61 29.53 -23.65
N ALA A 180 -11.91 29.65 -23.37
CA ALA A 180 -12.51 30.91 -22.90
C ALA A 180 -11.93 31.36 -21.54
N LYS A 181 -11.65 30.42 -20.62
CA LYS A 181 -10.97 30.72 -19.35
C LYS A 181 -9.54 31.20 -19.58
N ASP A 182 -8.77 30.50 -20.42
CA ASP A 182 -7.37 30.82 -20.69
C ASP A 182 -7.23 32.16 -21.41
N GLN A 183 -8.12 32.43 -22.38
CA GLN A 183 -8.20 33.73 -23.03
C GLN A 183 -8.49 34.84 -22.02
N LYS A 184 -9.43 34.63 -21.10
CA LYS A 184 -9.76 35.63 -20.07
C LYS A 184 -8.62 35.86 -19.08
N ILE A 185 -7.90 34.80 -18.69
CA ILE A 185 -6.70 34.92 -17.85
C ILE A 185 -5.63 35.76 -18.59
N ALA A 186 -5.41 35.51 -19.88
CA ALA A 186 -4.46 36.27 -20.69
C ALA A 186 -4.86 37.74 -20.85
N GLU A 187 -6.15 38.05 -21.05
CA GLU A 187 -6.69 39.42 -21.09
C GLU A 187 -6.41 40.16 -19.78
N LEU A 188 -6.74 39.56 -18.63
CA LEU A 188 -6.48 40.17 -17.32
C LEU A 188 -4.97 40.27 -17.02
N GLY A 189 -4.17 39.31 -17.46
CA GLY A 189 -2.70 39.35 -17.38
C GLY A 189 -2.11 40.51 -18.18
N ALA A 190 -2.65 40.81 -19.36
CA ALA A 190 -2.26 41.96 -20.17
C ALA A 190 -2.62 43.28 -19.47
N VAL A 191 -3.81 43.39 -18.87
CA VAL A 191 -4.22 44.55 -18.06
C VAL A 191 -3.31 44.72 -16.84
N LEU A 192 -2.91 43.63 -16.19
CA LEU A 192 -1.97 43.67 -15.07
C LEU A 192 -0.58 44.17 -15.52
N ALA A 193 -0.12 43.75 -16.70
CA ALA A 193 1.17 44.15 -17.27
C ALA A 193 1.20 45.60 -17.76
N ASP A 194 0.06 46.16 -18.17
CA ASP A 194 -0.06 47.55 -18.60
C ASP A 194 0.10 48.50 -17.39
N ALA A 195 1.08 49.40 -17.50
CA ALA A 195 1.42 50.36 -16.45
C ALA A 195 0.42 51.52 -16.33
N ASP A 196 -0.49 51.69 -17.30
CA ASP A 196 -1.51 52.75 -17.32
C ASP A 196 -2.93 52.21 -17.04
N ALA A 197 -3.12 50.88 -17.05
CA ALA A 197 -4.38 50.23 -16.73
C ALA A 197 -4.50 49.80 -15.26
N LYS A 198 -5.70 49.98 -14.68
CA LYS A 198 -6.02 49.57 -13.30
C LYS A 198 -6.83 48.29 -13.30
N LEU A 199 -6.20 47.16 -13.02
CA LEU A 199 -6.91 45.92 -12.70
C LEU A 199 -7.58 46.06 -11.32
N THR A 200 -8.91 46.05 -11.26
CA THR A 200 -9.67 46.15 -10.00
C THR A 200 -10.27 44.81 -9.61
N GLY A 201 -10.64 44.66 -8.32
CA GLY A 201 -11.33 43.45 -7.86
C GLY A 201 -12.69 43.24 -8.49
N ASP A 202 -13.37 44.31 -8.89
CA ASP A 202 -14.65 44.19 -9.58
C ASP A 202 -14.47 43.65 -11.00
N MET A 203 -13.42 44.06 -11.71
CA MET A 203 -13.08 43.50 -13.04
C MET A 203 -12.76 42.01 -12.97
N VAL A 204 -12.05 41.57 -11.93
CA VAL A 204 -11.71 40.17 -11.71
C VAL A 204 -12.97 39.36 -11.38
N ARG A 205 -13.88 39.88 -10.56
CA ARG A 205 -15.15 39.21 -10.21
C ARG A 205 -16.13 39.15 -11.38
N GLU A 206 -16.19 40.19 -12.20
CA GLU A 206 -16.98 40.21 -13.44
C GLU A 206 -16.46 39.17 -14.43
N ALA A 207 -15.14 39.17 -14.68
CA ALA A 207 -14.49 38.16 -15.52
C ALA A 207 -14.65 36.73 -15.00
N ALA A 208 -14.58 36.53 -13.68
CA ALA A 208 -14.83 35.25 -13.03
C ALA A 208 -16.26 34.75 -13.23
N THR A 209 -17.23 35.67 -13.23
CA THR A 209 -18.64 35.35 -13.52
C THR A 209 -18.83 34.95 -14.99
N GLU A 210 -18.19 35.65 -15.93
CA GLU A 210 -18.27 35.35 -17.37
C GLU A 210 -17.75 33.95 -17.71
N VAL A 211 -16.66 33.52 -17.07
CA VAL A 211 -16.02 32.22 -17.34
C VAL A 211 -16.38 31.14 -16.33
N GLN A 212 -17.36 31.40 -15.46
CA GLN A 212 -17.83 30.50 -14.40
C GLN A 212 -16.69 29.90 -13.57
N MET A 213 -15.82 30.76 -13.04
CA MET A 213 -14.66 30.41 -12.24
C MET A 213 -14.72 31.14 -10.90
N ASP A 214 -14.09 30.58 -9.87
CA ASP A 214 -13.93 31.30 -8.62
C ASP A 214 -13.00 32.51 -8.81
N ALA A 215 -13.39 33.66 -8.26
CA ALA A 215 -12.66 34.92 -8.48
C ALA A 215 -11.25 34.89 -7.88
N LYS A 216 -11.05 34.20 -6.76
CA LYS A 216 -9.74 34.00 -6.15
C LYS A 216 -8.89 33.05 -7.00
N GLU A 217 -9.48 31.96 -7.51
CA GLU A 217 -8.77 31.06 -8.43
C GLU A 217 -8.32 31.79 -9.70
N LEU A 218 -9.20 32.58 -10.32
CA LEU A 218 -8.89 33.37 -11.51
C LEU A 218 -7.76 34.37 -11.21
N LEU A 219 -7.85 35.09 -10.10
CA LEU A 219 -6.85 36.07 -9.68
C LEU A 219 -5.48 35.44 -9.44
N GLN A 220 -5.45 34.28 -8.79
CA GLN A 220 -4.21 33.55 -8.55
C GLN A 220 -3.50 33.19 -9.87
N LYS A 221 -4.24 32.68 -10.86
CA LYS A 221 -3.68 32.33 -12.18
C LYS A 221 -3.14 33.57 -12.92
N VAL A 222 -3.83 34.71 -12.83
CA VAL A 222 -3.37 35.98 -13.40
C VAL A 222 -2.07 36.46 -12.73
N ILE A 223 -1.95 36.36 -11.41
CA ILE A 223 -0.73 36.71 -10.67
C ILE A 223 0.44 35.78 -11.04
N ASP A 224 0.18 34.48 -11.20
CA ASP A 224 1.21 33.50 -11.51
C ASP A 224 1.83 33.66 -12.90
N MET A 225 1.11 34.27 -13.85
CA MET A 225 1.62 34.63 -15.17
C MET A 225 2.59 35.83 -15.16
N ASN A 226 2.53 36.67 -14.12
CA ASN A 226 3.42 37.82 -13.99
C ASN A 226 4.51 37.54 -12.95
N SER A 227 5.75 37.35 -13.39
CA SER A 227 6.87 36.98 -12.53
C SER A 227 7.12 37.95 -11.37
N GLY A 228 6.86 39.25 -11.59
CA GLY A 228 6.97 40.28 -10.55
C GLY A 228 5.87 40.19 -9.50
N ALA A 229 4.62 40.06 -9.93
CA ALA A 229 3.47 39.90 -9.02
C ALA A 229 3.55 38.57 -8.26
N LYS A 230 3.96 37.48 -8.93
CA LYS A 230 4.19 36.17 -8.32
C LYS A 230 5.24 36.21 -7.21
N LYS A 231 6.36 36.91 -7.45
CA LYS A 231 7.42 37.09 -6.44
C LYS A 231 6.91 37.88 -5.23
N LEU A 232 6.09 38.90 -5.47
CA LEU A 232 5.49 39.69 -4.41
C LEU A 232 4.47 38.88 -3.60
N HIS A 233 3.65 38.08 -4.27
CA HIS A 233 2.71 37.15 -3.63
C HIS A 233 3.42 36.16 -2.69
N ALA A 234 4.54 35.59 -3.11
CA ALA A 234 5.34 34.69 -2.29
C ALA A 234 5.87 35.38 -1.01
N GLN A 235 6.32 36.64 -1.12
CA GLN A 235 6.82 37.44 0.01
C GLN A 235 5.73 37.86 1.00
N PHE A 236 4.54 38.17 0.51
CA PHE A 236 3.39 38.51 1.36
C PHE A 236 2.85 37.26 2.06
N SER A 237 2.79 36.14 1.35
CA SER A 237 2.37 34.86 1.90
C SER A 237 3.29 34.36 3.02
N SER A 238 4.61 34.51 2.89
CA SER A 238 5.57 34.08 3.92
C SER A 238 5.53 34.89 5.21
N LYS A 239 4.94 36.10 5.19
CA LYS A 239 4.82 36.98 6.36
C LYS A 239 3.60 36.68 7.24
N VAL A 240 2.65 35.86 6.77
CA VAL A 240 1.42 35.57 7.51
C VAL A 240 1.48 34.17 8.13
N LYS A 241 1.33 34.07 9.45
CA LYS A 241 1.32 32.79 10.19
C LYS A 241 -0.12 32.26 10.38
N GLY A 242 -0.36 30.98 10.09
CA GLY A 242 -1.64 30.28 10.32
C GLY A 242 -2.45 29.94 9.07
N LYS A 243 -3.47 29.07 9.19
CA LYS A 243 -4.42 28.76 8.09
C LYS A 243 -5.35 29.96 7.86
N LYS A 244 -5.44 30.44 6.61
CA LYS A 244 -6.33 31.54 6.19
C LYS A 244 -7.66 31.00 5.70
N THR A 245 -8.76 31.72 5.93
CA THR A 245 -10.04 31.50 5.25
C THR A 245 -9.97 31.95 3.79
N ASP A 246 -10.90 31.51 2.93
CA ASP A 246 -10.91 31.89 1.52
C ASP A 246 -10.99 33.40 1.30
N SER A 247 -11.82 34.10 2.08
CA SER A 247 -11.92 35.57 2.04
C SER A 247 -10.63 36.26 2.48
N GLN A 248 -9.87 35.68 3.41
CA GLN A 248 -8.57 36.20 3.83
C GLN A 248 -7.48 35.98 2.76
N GLN A 249 -7.60 34.92 1.97
CA GLN A 249 -6.70 34.66 0.85
C GLN A 249 -7.01 35.57 -0.35
N GLU A 250 -8.29 35.77 -0.67
CA GLU A 250 -8.72 36.73 -1.70
C GLU A 250 -8.24 38.15 -1.36
N ALA A 251 -8.44 38.61 -0.11
CA ALA A 251 -7.96 39.92 0.34
C ALA A 251 -6.44 40.09 0.21
N LEU A 252 -5.66 39.04 0.52
CA LEU A 252 -4.21 39.04 0.36
C LEU A 252 -3.80 39.18 -1.11
N LEU A 253 -4.47 38.48 -2.02
CA LEU A 253 -4.16 38.56 -3.45
C LEU A 253 -4.42 39.97 -3.99
N PHE A 254 -5.49 40.63 -3.52
CA PHE A 254 -5.75 42.02 -3.86
C PHE A 254 -4.73 42.98 -3.26
N GLU A 255 -4.28 42.76 -2.02
CA GLU A 255 -3.20 43.55 -1.40
C GLU A 255 -1.89 43.45 -2.20
N VAL A 256 -1.58 42.25 -2.70
CA VAL A 256 -0.42 42.01 -3.57
C VAL A 256 -0.54 42.74 -4.89
N LEU A 257 -1.73 42.79 -5.50
CA LEU A 257 -1.95 43.57 -6.72
C LEU A 257 -1.72 45.07 -6.49
N GLU A 258 -2.26 45.62 -5.39
CA GLU A 258 -2.09 47.05 -5.07
C GLU A 258 -0.62 47.41 -4.85
N GLU A 259 0.11 46.56 -4.11
CA GLU A 259 1.52 46.79 -3.82
C GLU A 259 2.41 46.61 -5.06
N PHE A 260 2.09 45.65 -5.93
CA PHE A 260 2.77 45.47 -7.22
C PHE A 260 2.64 46.72 -8.10
N LYS A 261 1.47 47.36 -8.12
CA LYS A 261 1.25 48.60 -8.86
C LYS A 261 2.02 49.79 -8.26
N LYS A 262 2.06 49.93 -6.94
CA LYS A 262 2.90 50.98 -6.30
C LYS A 262 4.37 50.87 -6.70
N GLN A 263 4.89 49.65 -6.84
CA GLN A 263 6.27 49.41 -7.29
C GLN A 263 6.48 49.77 -8.77
N GLN A 264 5.49 49.53 -9.64
CA GLN A 264 5.52 49.96 -11.04
C GLN A 264 5.48 51.49 -11.19
N ASP A 265 4.69 52.20 -10.37
CA ASP A 265 4.61 53.67 -10.41
C ASP A 265 5.88 54.34 -9.88
N GLN A 266 6.55 53.75 -8.89
CA GLN A 266 7.82 54.27 -8.36
C GLN A 266 8.99 54.13 -9.36
N THR A 267 8.94 53.14 -10.25
CA THR A 267 9.94 52.95 -11.32
C THR A 267 9.74 53.93 -12.50
N LYS A 268 8.53 54.48 -12.70
CA LYS A 268 8.29 55.60 -13.64
C LYS A 268 8.94 56.92 -13.19
N GLY A 269 9.13 57.14 -11.87
CA GLY A 269 9.69 58.37 -11.31
C GLY A 269 11.21 58.54 -11.44
N THR A 270 11.95 57.46 -11.77
CA THR A 270 13.42 57.44 -11.74
C THR A 270 14.09 57.42 -13.12
N THR A 271 13.34 57.32 -14.22
CA THR A 271 13.86 57.39 -15.59
C THR A 271 13.75 58.80 -16.20
N LYS A 272 14.32 59.79 -15.51
CA LYS A 272 14.60 61.11 -16.10
C LYS A 272 16.02 61.58 -15.78
N ALA A 273 17.02 60.75 -16.07
CA ALA A 273 18.40 61.19 -16.24
C ALA A 273 19.17 60.21 -17.13
N THR A 274 19.80 60.76 -18.17
CA THR A 274 20.76 60.13 -19.10
C THR A 274 20.18 59.30 -20.24
N ILE A 275 19.75 59.98 -21.30
CA ILE A 275 19.81 59.45 -22.67
C ILE A 275 20.88 60.27 -23.41
N ALA A 276 22.05 59.67 -23.61
CA ALA A 276 22.98 60.04 -24.65
C ALA A 276 22.98 58.91 -25.70
N SER A 277 22.79 59.31 -26.95
CA SER A 277 22.57 58.52 -28.16
C SER A 277 23.73 57.62 -28.57
N ALA A 278 23.44 56.44 -29.14
CA ALA A 278 23.79 55.97 -30.51
C ALA A 278 23.50 54.44 -30.66
N PRO A 279 23.52 53.84 -31.87
CA PRO A 279 22.37 53.67 -32.77
C PRO A 279 21.93 52.19 -32.95
N VAL A 280 20.71 52.04 -33.47
CA VAL A 280 20.01 50.79 -33.79
C VAL A 280 20.66 50.04 -34.96
N ALA A 281 20.88 48.74 -34.79
CA ALA A 281 21.14 47.77 -35.86
C ALA A 281 19.90 46.87 -36.08
N PRO A 282 19.52 46.53 -37.33
CA PRO A 282 18.28 45.83 -37.64
C PRO A 282 18.32 44.32 -37.34
N PRO A 283 17.15 43.66 -37.17
CA PRO A 283 17.06 42.30 -36.66
C PRO A 283 17.42 41.23 -37.70
N ALA A 284 18.18 40.23 -37.25
CA ALA A 284 18.54 39.04 -38.02
C ALA A 284 17.37 38.06 -38.13
N VAL A 285 17.20 37.55 -39.35
CA VAL A 285 16.14 36.63 -39.80
C VAL A 285 16.42 35.20 -39.32
N ALA A 286 15.37 34.52 -38.84
CA ALA A 286 15.39 33.12 -38.44
C ALA A 286 15.56 32.18 -39.66
N PRO A 287 16.36 31.09 -39.58
CA PRO A 287 16.43 30.10 -40.65
C PRO A 287 15.35 29.03 -40.48
N THR A 288 14.62 28.79 -41.57
CA THR A 288 13.66 27.69 -41.77
C THR A 288 14.36 26.36 -42.05
N PRO A 289 13.68 25.22 -41.77
CA PRO A 289 14.25 23.88 -41.84
C PRO A 289 14.25 23.31 -43.27
N LYS A 290 15.30 22.58 -43.65
CA LYS A 290 15.35 21.81 -44.91
C LYS A 290 15.11 20.32 -44.65
N SER A 291 14.17 19.77 -45.41
CA SER A 291 13.87 18.34 -45.53
C SER A 291 14.96 17.59 -46.32
N PRO A 292 15.06 16.25 -46.19
CA PRO A 292 16.15 15.43 -46.70
C PRO A 292 15.80 14.72 -48.02
N GLU A 293 16.81 14.35 -48.81
CA GLU A 293 16.73 13.34 -49.88
C GLU A 293 18.16 12.89 -50.31
N PRO A 294 18.36 11.77 -51.04
CA PRO A 294 18.82 10.51 -50.45
C PRO A 294 20.15 9.93 -51.05
N THR A 295 20.68 8.87 -50.41
CA THR A 295 21.59 7.72 -50.79
C THR A 295 22.33 7.72 -52.15
N PRO A 296 23.48 7.00 -52.39
CA PRO A 296 23.88 5.69 -51.80
C PRO A 296 25.41 5.34 -51.67
N GLY A 297 25.72 4.19 -51.04
CA GLY A 297 26.77 3.25 -51.53
C GLY A 297 27.99 2.95 -50.64
N ALA A 298 28.13 1.66 -50.26
CA ALA A 298 29.30 0.98 -49.65
C ALA A 298 30.57 1.03 -50.54
N VAL A 299 31.83 0.71 -50.15
CA VAL A 299 32.45 -0.39 -49.37
C VAL A 299 33.91 0.01 -48.94
N PRO A 300 34.87 -0.83 -48.45
CA PRO A 300 35.59 -0.59 -47.19
C PRO A 300 37.15 -0.53 -47.27
N ALA A 301 37.77 -0.41 -46.09
CA ALA A 301 39.12 -0.84 -45.69
C ALA A 301 40.34 0.07 -46.01
N ALA A 302 41.06 0.46 -44.96
CA ALA A 302 42.51 0.24 -44.81
C ALA A 302 43.00 0.63 -43.41
N ALA A 303 43.85 -0.21 -42.85
CA ALA A 303 44.49 -0.09 -41.54
C ALA A 303 45.58 1.00 -41.51
N SER A 304 45.76 1.64 -40.35
CA SER A 304 47.01 2.33 -39.99
C SER A 304 47.25 2.22 -38.48
N SER A 305 48.52 2.03 -38.14
CA SER A 305 49.07 1.51 -36.88
C SER A 305 49.56 2.60 -35.90
N ALA A 306 49.22 2.41 -34.60
CA ALA A 306 49.95 2.75 -33.35
C ALA A 306 50.30 4.24 -33.03
N PRO A 307 50.45 4.68 -31.74
CA PRO A 307 50.90 3.89 -30.58
C PRO A 307 50.17 4.08 -29.22
N ALA A 308 50.39 3.05 -28.38
CA ALA A 308 50.26 2.88 -26.93
C ALA A 308 49.67 4.03 -26.06
N GLY A 309 48.50 3.73 -25.47
CA GLY A 309 47.97 4.36 -24.25
C GLY A 309 47.92 3.33 -23.09
N PRO A 310 47.82 3.78 -21.83
CA PRO A 310 48.17 3.01 -20.65
C PRO A 310 47.21 1.84 -20.40
N GLU A 311 47.76 0.78 -19.80
CA GLU A 311 47.13 -0.51 -19.47
C GLU A 311 45.69 -0.35 -18.96
N ALA A 312 44.76 -0.96 -19.68
CA ALA A 312 43.40 -1.18 -19.19
C ALA A 312 43.45 -2.26 -18.10
N THR A 313 43.03 -1.86 -16.89
CA THR A 313 42.63 -2.77 -15.81
C THR A 313 41.70 -3.86 -16.36
N PRO A 314 41.87 -5.15 -16.02
CA PRO A 314 41.00 -6.19 -16.54
C PRO A 314 39.55 -5.88 -16.16
N ALA A 315 38.70 -5.72 -17.18
CA ALA A 315 37.26 -5.63 -17.00
C ALA A 315 36.82 -6.87 -16.23
N ALA A 316 36.22 -6.66 -15.05
CA ALA A 316 35.60 -7.72 -14.28
C ALA A 316 34.67 -8.51 -15.20
N GLU A 317 34.91 -9.81 -15.27
CA GLU A 317 34.09 -10.78 -15.99
C GLU A 317 32.64 -10.60 -15.51
N ILE A 318 31.79 -10.07 -16.39
CA ILE A 318 30.37 -9.87 -16.10
C ILE A 318 29.78 -11.27 -15.95
N ALA A 319 29.58 -11.69 -14.69
CA ALA A 319 28.90 -12.93 -14.38
C ALA A 319 27.58 -12.99 -15.15
N PRO A 320 27.22 -14.13 -15.78
CA PRO A 320 25.98 -14.25 -16.51
C PRO A 320 24.81 -13.90 -15.57
N LYS A 321 23.90 -13.05 -16.06
CA LYS A 321 22.69 -12.68 -15.31
C LYS A 321 21.98 -13.97 -14.87
N PRO A 322 21.68 -14.15 -13.57
CA PRO A 322 20.94 -15.31 -13.12
C PRO A 322 19.58 -15.33 -13.81
N GLU A 323 19.29 -16.43 -14.48
CA GLU A 323 18.04 -16.69 -15.19
C GLU A 323 16.91 -16.81 -14.15
N GLN A 324 15.79 -16.12 -14.39
CA GLN A 324 14.61 -16.22 -13.51
C GLN A 324 14.07 -17.64 -13.61
N LYS A 325 14.11 -18.38 -12.50
CA LYS A 325 13.56 -19.73 -12.40
C LYS A 325 12.21 -19.68 -11.72
N ASP A 326 11.25 -20.41 -12.27
CA ASP A 326 10.02 -20.66 -11.54
C ASP A 326 10.31 -21.57 -10.33
N TRP A 327 9.50 -21.49 -9.27
CA TRP A 327 9.78 -22.19 -8.01
C TRP A 327 9.83 -23.73 -8.16
N TRP A 328 9.19 -24.28 -9.20
CA TRP A 328 9.24 -25.70 -9.54
C TRP A 328 10.49 -26.11 -10.33
N GLU A 329 11.27 -25.14 -10.83
CA GLU A 329 12.55 -25.37 -11.53
C GLU A 329 13.74 -25.38 -10.56
N VAL A 330 13.49 -25.01 -9.31
CA VAL A 330 14.45 -25.10 -8.21
C VAL A 330 14.79 -26.57 -7.97
N LYS A 331 16.07 -26.93 -8.14
CA LYS A 331 16.55 -28.25 -7.77
C LYS A 331 16.58 -28.35 -6.25
N ARG A 332 15.77 -29.24 -5.69
CA ARG A 332 15.71 -29.48 -4.25
C ARG A 332 16.36 -30.80 -3.88
N GLU A 333 17.09 -30.80 -2.78
CA GLU A 333 17.67 -32.02 -2.21
C GLU A 333 16.58 -32.93 -1.61
N THR A 334 15.52 -32.32 -1.09
CA THR A 334 14.33 -33.00 -0.53
C THR A 334 13.06 -32.22 -0.90
N GLU A 335 11.90 -32.84 -0.79
CA GLU A 335 10.63 -32.15 -1.01
C GLU A 335 10.37 -31.13 0.10
N VAL A 336 10.06 -29.90 -0.31
CA VAL A 336 9.65 -28.80 0.57
C VAL A 336 8.20 -28.46 0.28
N MET A 337 7.36 -28.55 1.30
CA MET A 337 5.93 -28.26 1.26
C MET A 337 5.60 -27.08 2.15
N ALA A 338 4.62 -26.27 1.74
CA ALA A 338 4.11 -25.17 2.53
C ALA A 338 2.59 -25.32 2.72
N VAL A 339 2.10 -24.91 3.88
CA VAL A 339 0.67 -24.86 4.24
C VAL A 339 0.32 -23.42 4.59
N GLU A 340 -0.72 -22.90 3.95
CA GLU A 340 -1.30 -21.57 4.17
C GLU A 340 -1.98 -21.45 5.53
N ASP A 341 -2.55 -20.27 5.81
CA ASP A 341 -3.25 -19.95 7.05
C ASP A 341 -4.20 -21.06 7.52
N LEU A 342 -4.05 -21.48 8.77
CA LEU A 342 -4.93 -22.49 9.38
C LEU A 342 -6.14 -21.86 10.06
N GLY A 343 -6.07 -20.57 10.42
CA GLY A 343 -7.15 -19.85 11.09
C GLY A 343 -7.54 -20.44 12.45
N GLY A 344 -6.67 -21.27 13.05
CA GLY A 344 -6.97 -22.05 14.24
C GLY A 344 -7.94 -23.22 14.04
N ASP A 345 -8.18 -23.71 12.81
CA ASP A 345 -9.14 -24.80 12.52
C ASP A 345 -8.44 -26.17 12.41
N MET A 346 -8.67 -27.06 13.39
CA MET A 346 -8.08 -28.40 13.42
C MET A 346 -8.44 -29.23 12.18
N ARG A 347 -9.60 -29.00 11.56
CA ARG A 347 -10.04 -29.76 10.37
C ARG A 347 -9.22 -29.39 9.15
N LEU A 348 -8.83 -28.12 9.02
CA LEU A 348 -7.94 -27.68 7.96
C LEU A 348 -6.55 -28.27 8.18
N PHE A 349 -6.01 -28.18 9.40
CA PHE A 349 -4.76 -28.83 9.77
C PHE A 349 -4.76 -30.31 9.38
N GLU A 350 -5.75 -31.08 9.85
CA GLU A 350 -5.93 -32.50 9.56
C GLU A 350 -5.95 -32.79 8.06
N LYS A 351 -6.75 -32.02 7.32
CA LYS A 351 -6.88 -32.16 5.87
C LYS A 351 -5.55 -31.90 5.16
N HIS A 352 -4.82 -30.85 5.53
CA HIS A 352 -3.56 -30.50 4.89
C HIS A 352 -2.48 -31.56 5.15
N VAL A 353 -2.24 -31.94 6.41
CA VAL A 353 -1.18 -32.90 6.74
C VAL A 353 -1.46 -34.30 6.16
N ALA A 354 -2.73 -34.71 6.10
CA ALA A 354 -3.12 -35.96 5.48
C ALA A 354 -3.00 -35.92 3.95
N THR A 355 -3.42 -34.83 3.31
CA THR A 355 -3.33 -34.67 1.84
C THR A 355 -1.88 -34.62 1.37
N LEU A 356 -1.00 -33.98 2.15
CA LEU A 356 0.43 -33.93 1.88
C LEU A 356 1.16 -35.23 2.25
N GLY A 357 0.51 -36.15 2.97
CA GLY A 357 1.10 -37.42 3.40
C GLY A 357 2.28 -37.24 4.35
N VAL A 358 2.23 -36.22 5.22
CA VAL A 358 3.33 -35.85 6.13
C VAL A 358 3.06 -36.19 7.59
N ALA A 359 1.79 -36.36 7.96
CA ALA A 359 1.43 -36.85 9.27
C ALA A 359 0.12 -37.64 9.24
N GLU A 360 0.00 -38.59 10.15
CA GLU A 360 -1.22 -39.36 10.37
C GLU A 360 -1.44 -39.62 11.86
N LYS A 361 -2.65 -40.04 12.24
CA LYS A 361 -2.94 -40.49 13.59
C LYS A 361 -2.67 -41.98 13.70
N ASP A 362 -1.92 -42.39 14.72
CA ASP A 362 -1.77 -43.80 15.07
C ASP A 362 -3.07 -44.38 15.68
N ALA A 363 -3.05 -45.67 16.02
CA ALA A 363 -4.19 -46.37 16.60
C ALA A 363 -4.67 -45.79 17.95
N SER A 364 -3.82 -45.02 18.64
CA SER A 364 -4.16 -44.32 19.89
C SER A 364 -4.65 -42.88 19.65
N GLY A 365 -4.65 -42.42 18.40
CA GLY A 365 -5.04 -41.07 18.01
C GLY A 365 -3.91 -40.04 18.11
N GLN A 366 -2.67 -40.46 18.39
CA GLN A 366 -1.51 -39.56 18.45
C GLN A 366 -0.96 -39.30 17.05
N TRP A 367 -0.55 -38.07 16.80
CA TRP A 367 0.04 -37.66 15.54
C TRP A 367 1.46 -38.20 15.38
N GLN A 368 1.69 -38.90 14.27
CA GLN A 368 2.97 -39.43 13.85
C GLN A 368 3.42 -38.77 12.55
N TRP A 369 4.68 -38.36 12.49
CA TRP A 369 5.33 -37.90 11.28
C TRP A 369 5.51 -39.06 10.32
N THR A 370 5.10 -38.86 9.07
CA THR A 370 5.25 -39.83 7.98
C THR A 370 5.98 -39.23 6.78
N GLY A 371 6.43 -37.99 6.90
CA GLY A 371 7.10 -37.27 5.83
C GLY A 371 8.55 -37.67 5.59
N GLY A 372 9.18 -38.53 6.41
CA GLY A 372 10.59 -38.89 6.24
C GLY A 372 11.53 -37.67 6.31
N ASP A 373 12.34 -37.48 5.28
CA ASP A 373 13.30 -36.37 5.13
C ASP A 373 12.69 -35.08 4.58
N LYS A 374 11.36 -35.03 4.42
CA LYS A 374 10.65 -33.85 3.88
C LYS A 374 10.73 -32.64 4.82
N LYS A 375 10.58 -31.47 4.22
CA LYS A 375 10.48 -30.19 4.93
C LYS A 375 9.06 -29.64 4.81
N LEU A 376 8.43 -29.33 5.93
CA LEU A 376 7.09 -28.76 6.00
C LEU A 376 7.14 -27.36 6.65
N VAL A 377 6.57 -26.36 5.98
CA VAL A 377 6.47 -24.99 6.46
C VAL A 377 5.01 -24.61 6.64
N PHE A 378 4.59 -24.30 7.85
CA PHE A 378 3.32 -23.60 8.08
C PHE A 378 3.58 -22.10 7.96
N LEU A 379 2.83 -21.41 7.11
CA LEU A 379 3.06 -20.01 6.79
C LEU A 379 2.54 -19.04 7.85
N GLY A 380 1.84 -19.51 8.88
CA GLY A 380 1.38 -18.70 10.02
C GLY A 380 -0.13 -18.74 10.20
N ASP A 381 -0.63 -17.78 10.98
CA ASP A 381 -2.03 -17.59 11.33
C ASP A 381 -2.67 -18.86 11.90
N ILE A 382 -2.07 -19.36 12.98
CA ILE A 382 -2.50 -20.54 13.73
C ILE A 382 -3.07 -20.13 15.09
N LEU A 383 -2.32 -19.33 15.84
CA LEU A 383 -2.60 -18.90 17.19
C LEU A 383 -3.46 -17.64 17.19
N GLY A 384 -4.47 -17.63 18.04
CA GLY A 384 -5.24 -16.41 18.29
C GLY A 384 -6.03 -15.90 17.09
N ASP A 385 -6.33 -16.74 16.10
CA ASP A 385 -7.11 -16.38 14.92
C ASP A 385 -8.62 -16.63 15.15
N ARG A 386 -9.39 -16.90 14.10
CA ARG A 386 -10.86 -16.90 14.04
C ARG A 386 -11.51 -18.18 14.55
N ASP A 387 -10.77 -19.25 14.75
CA ASP A 387 -11.22 -20.51 15.38
C ASP A 387 -10.34 -20.83 16.61
N MET A 388 -10.71 -21.87 17.37
CA MET A 388 -10.23 -22.10 18.74
C MET A 388 -9.50 -23.44 18.94
N ASP A 389 -8.82 -23.95 17.91
CA ASP A 389 -7.96 -25.12 18.02
C ASP A 389 -6.46 -24.76 17.92
N GLY A 390 -6.10 -23.48 17.94
CA GLY A 390 -4.75 -22.99 17.67
C GLY A 390 -3.69 -23.47 18.67
N LEU A 391 -4.03 -23.57 19.96
CA LEU A 391 -3.09 -24.09 20.97
C LEU A 391 -2.84 -25.59 20.81
N GLU A 392 -3.89 -26.35 20.45
CA GLU A 392 -3.77 -27.79 20.21
C GLU A 392 -2.95 -28.06 18.96
N ILE A 393 -3.24 -27.36 17.85
CA ILE A 393 -2.47 -27.43 16.60
C ILE A 393 -1.00 -27.12 16.88
N THR A 394 -0.70 -26.04 17.61
CA THR A 394 0.69 -25.66 17.91
C THR A 394 1.41 -26.71 18.73
N ALA A 395 0.74 -27.34 19.71
CA ALA A 395 1.32 -28.43 20.49
C ALA A 395 1.61 -29.67 19.63
N ILE A 396 0.71 -30.01 18.70
CA ILE A 396 0.89 -31.11 17.75
C ILE A 396 2.06 -30.83 16.81
N ILE A 397 2.15 -29.62 16.25
CA ILE A 397 3.26 -29.23 15.37
C ILE A 397 4.60 -29.32 16.13
N GLY A 398 4.63 -28.92 17.41
CA GLY A 398 5.82 -29.08 18.25
C GLY A 398 6.28 -30.54 18.38
N ASP A 399 5.35 -31.49 18.50
CA ASP A 399 5.65 -32.92 18.52
C ASP A 399 6.13 -33.41 17.15
N LEU A 400 5.43 -33.05 16.08
CA LEU A 400 5.78 -33.44 14.71
C LEU A 400 7.16 -32.91 14.32
N ALA A 401 7.54 -31.70 14.72
CA ALA A 401 8.87 -31.16 14.51
C ALA A 401 9.95 -32.05 15.13
N GLY A 402 9.76 -32.48 16.38
CA GLY A 402 10.71 -33.38 17.05
C GLY A 402 10.73 -34.81 16.50
N GLN A 403 9.68 -35.24 15.79
CA GLN A 403 9.64 -36.51 15.08
C GLN A 403 10.34 -36.41 13.73
N ALA A 404 10.03 -35.37 12.95
CA ALA A 404 10.66 -35.11 11.65
C ALA A 404 12.18 -34.99 11.76
N GLU A 405 12.69 -34.27 12.77
CA GLU A 405 14.13 -34.12 13.00
C GLU A 405 14.85 -35.47 13.18
N LYS A 406 14.19 -36.49 13.74
CA LYS A 406 14.77 -37.83 13.92
C LYS A 406 14.86 -38.61 12.62
N GLU A 407 14.04 -38.27 11.64
CA GLU A 407 14.00 -38.89 10.30
C GLU A 407 14.76 -38.08 9.25
N GLY A 408 15.44 -37.00 9.67
CA GLY A 408 16.16 -36.09 8.77
C GLY A 408 15.27 -35.04 8.10
N GLY A 409 13.98 -35.00 8.43
CA GLY A 409 13.02 -34.00 7.99
C GLY A 409 12.99 -32.77 8.89
N GLN A 410 12.08 -31.84 8.58
CA GLN A 410 11.89 -30.63 9.38
C GLN A 410 10.46 -30.13 9.31
N VAL A 411 9.95 -29.62 10.45
CA VAL A 411 8.69 -28.87 10.49
C VAL A 411 8.99 -27.49 11.07
N VAL A 412 8.58 -26.45 10.35
CA VAL A 412 8.74 -25.04 10.73
C VAL A 412 7.38 -24.36 10.74
N VAL A 413 7.17 -23.52 11.75
CA VAL A 413 6.04 -22.59 11.81
C VAL A 413 6.60 -21.18 11.67
N LEU A 414 6.08 -20.43 10.71
CA LEU A 414 6.28 -18.99 10.62
C LEU A 414 5.19 -18.29 11.42
N TYR A 415 5.48 -17.10 11.95
CA TYR A 415 4.44 -16.30 12.59
C TYR A 415 3.68 -15.51 11.52
N GLY A 416 2.36 -15.45 11.67
CA GLY A 416 1.48 -14.54 10.98
C GLY A 416 0.99 -13.39 11.84
N ASN A 417 0.23 -12.47 11.25
CA ASN A 417 -0.22 -11.30 11.98
C ASN A 417 -1.17 -11.68 13.15
N HIS A 418 -1.97 -12.75 13.03
CA HIS A 418 -2.81 -13.24 14.13
C HIS A 418 -1.99 -13.92 15.23
N ASP A 419 -0.97 -14.73 14.86
CA ASP A 419 -0.06 -15.30 15.86
C ASP A 419 0.64 -14.20 16.67
N PHE A 420 0.92 -13.09 16.01
CA PHE A 420 1.55 -11.94 16.62
C PHE A 420 0.60 -11.17 17.55
N GLU A 421 -0.69 -11.01 17.20
CA GLU A 421 -1.70 -10.52 18.13
C GLU A 421 -1.81 -11.40 19.38
N PHE A 422 -1.70 -12.71 19.22
CA PHE A 422 -1.64 -13.65 20.36
C PHE A 422 -0.41 -13.39 21.25
N ILE A 423 0.76 -13.08 20.67
CA ILE A 423 1.96 -12.69 21.43
C ILE A 423 1.74 -11.36 22.18
N LYS A 424 1.08 -10.38 21.54
CA LYS A 424 0.74 -9.08 22.16
C LYS A 424 -0.15 -9.21 23.41
N PHE A 425 -0.97 -10.26 23.49
CA PHE A 425 -1.71 -10.57 24.71
C PHE A 425 -0.79 -10.69 25.93
N PHE A 426 0.31 -11.44 25.80
CA PHE A 426 1.28 -11.64 26.90
C PHE A 426 2.14 -10.40 27.19
N ARG A 427 2.26 -9.46 26.24
CA ARG A 427 2.85 -8.13 26.46
C ARG A 427 1.94 -7.24 27.34
N GLY A 428 0.63 -7.54 27.37
CA GLY A 428 -0.36 -6.75 28.10
C GLY A 428 -0.86 -5.53 27.33
N ASP A 429 -0.75 -5.54 26.00
CA ASP A 429 -1.11 -4.41 25.13
C ASP A 429 -2.60 -4.04 25.16
N GLY A 430 -3.45 -4.97 25.62
CA GLY A 430 -4.87 -4.74 25.76
C GLY A 430 -5.34 -4.21 27.11
N LYS A 431 -4.41 -3.86 28.01
CA LYS A 431 -4.73 -3.20 29.29
C LYS A 431 -5.31 -1.79 29.09
N ASP A 432 -5.72 -1.17 30.20
CA ASP A 432 -6.26 0.20 30.25
C ASP A 432 -7.52 0.41 29.37
N GLY A 433 -8.38 -0.62 29.38
CA GLY A 433 -9.64 -0.66 28.67
C GLY A 433 -9.51 -0.71 27.15
N TRP A 434 -8.32 -0.94 26.60
CA TRP A 434 -8.17 -1.08 25.14
C TRP A 434 -8.84 -2.36 24.66
N ALA A 435 -8.69 -3.48 25.37
CA ALA A 435 -9.38 -4.73 25.03
C ALA A 435 -10.91 -4.54 25.06
N LYS A 436 -11.41 -3.86 26.09
CA LYS A 436 -12.82 -3.49 26.19
C LYS A 436 -13.32 -2.72 24.96
N ARG A 437 -12.62 -1.65 24.57
CA ARG A 437 -13.00 -0.80 23.42
C ARG A 437 -12.92 -1.51 22.07
N ASN A 438 -12.11 -2.56 21.97
CA ASN A 438 -11.89 -3.32 20.74
C ASN A 438 -12.48 -4.74 20.82
N ALA A 439 -13.35 -5.01 21.80
CA ALA A 439 -13.90 -6.34 22.06
C ALA A 439 -14.54 -6.96 20.82
N SER A 440 -15.34 -6.19 20.07
CA SER A 440 -15.97 -6.66 18.84
C SER A 440 -14.98 -7.04 17.75
N HIS A 441 -13.83 -6.35 17.68
CA HIS A 441 -12.76 -6.71 16.77
C HIS A 441 -12.15 -8.05 17.18
N PHE A 442 -11.82 -8.22 18.46
CA PHE A 442 -11.27 -9.46 19.00
C PHE A 442 -12.20 -10.66 18.86
N THR A 443 -13.48 -10.50 19.17
CA THR A 443 -14.49 -11.54 18.95
C THR A 443 -14.56 -12.00 17.49
N ARG A 444 -14.26 -11.11 16.54
CA ARG A 444 -14.38 -11.38 15.10
C ARG A 444 -13.08 -11.85 14.45
N GLN A 445 -11.94 -11.41 14.94
CA GLN A 445 -10.63 -11.63 14.30
C GLN A 445 -9.70 -12.49 15.14
N SER A 446 -9.83 -12.47 16.47
CA SER A 446 -8.80 -13.01 17.35
C SER A 446 -9.37 -13.80 18.52
N ILE A 447 -10.51 -14.46 18.28
CA ILE A 447 -11.26 -15.20 19.29
C ILE A 447 -10.50 -16.43 19.81
N GLY A 448 -9.55 -16.96 19.03
CA GLY A 448 -8.61 -18.00 19.46
C GLY A 448 -7.78 -17.62 20.69
N ILE A 449 -7.58 -16.32 20.98
CA ILE A 449 -6.92 -15.88 22.23
C ILE A 449 -7.70 -16.39 23.46
N TRP A 450 -9.02 -16.59 23.33
CA TRP A 450 -9.88 -17.13 24.38
C TRP A 450 -9.50 -18.54 24.82
N GLU A 451 -8.78 -19.32 24.01
CA GLU A 451 -8.27 -20.65 24.40
C GLU A 451 -7.41 -20.59 25.68
N LEU A 452 -6.78 -19.44 25.96
CA LEU A 452 -5.97 -19.23 27.15
C LEU A 452 -6.76 -19.30 28.47
N THR A 453 -8.08 -19.14 28.42
CA THR A 453 -8.95 -19.29 29.61
C THR A 453 -8.85 -20.68 30.23
N GLN A 454 -8.49 -21.72 29.47
CA GLN A 454 -8.28 -23.06 30.01
C GLN A 454 -7.17 -23.09 31.07
N PHE A 455 -6.21 -22.16 30.98
CA PHE A 455 -5.09 -21.99 31.91
C PHE A 455 -5.36 -20.93 33.00
N ASP A 456 -6.60 -20.44 33.12
CA ASP A 456 -6.98 -19.64 34.27
C ASP A 456 -6.90 -20.53 35.55
N PRO A 457 -6.04 -20.16 36.53
CA PRO A 457 -5.84 -20.96 37.74
C PRO A 457 -7.04 -20.96 38.69
N ASP A 458 -8.01 -20.05 38.50
CA ASP A 458 -9.27 -20.10 39.25
C ASP A 458 -10.22 -21.12 38.61
N PRO A 459 -10.52 -22.25 39.28
CA PRO A 459 -11.41 -23.27 38.74
C PRO A 459 -12.85 -22.77 38.57
N ASP A 460 -13.24 -21.73 39.31
CA ASP A 460 -14.57 -21.13 39.28
C ASP A 460 -14.65 -19.90 38.37
N SER A 461 -13.57 -19.56 37.67
CA SER A 461 -13.50 -18.42 36.74
C SER A 461 -14.65 -18.45 35.75
N GLU A 462 -15.37 -17.34 35.67
CA GLU A 462 -16.46 -17.17 34.72
C GLU A 462 -15.99 -17.27 33.27
N LEU A 463 -14.75 -16.86 33.00
CA LEU A 463 -14.14 -16.94 31.67
C LEU A 463 -14.08 -18.39 31.14
N LYS A 464 -14.00 -19.38 32.04
CA LYS A 464 -13.99 -20.82 31.69
C LYS A 464 -15.39 -21.40 31.46
N LYS A 465 -16.44 -20.71 31.93
CA LYS A 465 -17.82 -21.18 31.91
C LYS A 465 -18.56 -20.73 30.65
N ILE A 466 -18.14 -19.61 30.06
CA ILE A 466 -18.76 -19.04 28.87
C ILE A 466 -18.08 -19.61 27.62
N GLU A 467 -18.89 -20.21 26.76
CA GLU A 467 -18.44 -20.72 25.48
C GLU A 467 -18.47 -19.60 24.44
N PRO A 468 -17.33 -19.16 23.91
CA PRO A 468 -17.28 -18.05 22.94
C PRO A 468 -17.81 -18.46 21.57
N GLN A 469 -17.68 -19.73 21.17
CA GLN A 469 -18.12 -20.26 19.88
C GLN A 469 -18.93 -21.55 20.02
N ILE A 470 -19.81 -21.78 19.04
CA ILE A 470 -20.55 -23.04 18.91
C ILE A 470 -19.56 -24.15 18.53
N LYS A 471 -19.53 -25.24 19.32
CA LYS A 471 -18.56 -26.34 19.16
C LYS A 471 -18.92 -27.37 18.07
N SER A 472 -20.18 -27.48 17.69
CA SER A 472 -20.64 -28.54 16.79
C SER A 472 -21.84 -28.15 15.94
N GLY A 473 -22.10 -28.94 14.90
CA GLY A 473 -23.21 -28.72 13.97
C GLY A 473 -22.91 -27.67 12.88
N PRO A 474 -23.93 -27.28 12.10
CA PRO A 474 -23.77 -26.43 10.92
C PRO A 474 -23.28 -25.01 11.25
N ASN A 475 -23.43 -24.57 12.50
CA ASN A 475 -23.00 -23.25 12.96
C ASN A 475 -21.69 -23.29 13.77
N ARG A 476 -20.93 -24.40 13.73
CA ARG A 476 -19.63 -24.49 14.42
C ARG A 476 -18.74 -23.29 14.06
N GLY A 477 -18.05 -22.73 15.04
CA GLY A 477 -17.18 -21.55 14.89
C GLY A 477 -17.94 -20.21 14.88
N SER A 478 -19.28 -20.23 14.88
CA SER A 478 -20.05 -19.00 15.08
C SER A 478 -20.01 -18.57 16.54
N THR A 479 -19.83 -17.27 16.80
CA THR A 479 -19.88 -16.70 18.15
C THR A 479 -21.22 -16.97 18.82
N THR A 480 -21.21 -17.33 20.10
CA THR A 480 -22.45 -17.49 20.89
C THR A 480 -23.08 -16.14 21.23
N GLU A 481 -24.40 -16.13 21.37
CA GLU A 481 -25.13 -14.90 21.70
C GLU A 481 -24.80 -14.39 23.11
N GLU A 482 -24.62 -15.31 24.07
CA GLU A 482 -24.21 -14.97 25.43
C GLU A 482 -22.85 -14.27 25.47
N PHE A 483 -21.85 -14.82 24.77
CA PHE A 483 -20.52 -14.21 24.69
C PHE A 483 -20.60 -12.82 24.05
N LYS A 484 -21.33 -12.70 22.93
CA LYS A 484 -21.45 -11.45 22.19
C LYS A 484 -22.11 -10.34 23.00
N GLN A 485 -23.11 -10.65 23.83
CA GLN A 485 -23.76 -9.66 24.69
C GLN A 485 -22.86 -9.12 25.79
N ARG A 486 -21.80 -9.86 26.14
CA ARG A 486 -20.87 -9.53 27.23
C ARG A 486 -19.43 -9.33 26.76
N GLU A 487 -19.20 -9.24 25.45
CA GLU A 487 -17.85 -9.28 24.87
C GLU A 487 -16.91 -8.23 25.47
N GLU A 488 -17.39 -7.02 25.74
CA GLU A 488 -16.62 -5.96 26.38
C GLU A 488 -16.09 -6.33 27.77
N GLU A 489 -16.95 -6.90 28.62
CA GLU A 489 -16.62 -7.33 29.98
C GLU A 489 -15.67 -8.53 29.95
N LEU A 490 -15.96 -9.48 29.06
CA LEU A 490 -15.25 -10.74 28.93
C LEU A 490 -13.81 -10.54 28.43
N TRP A 491 -13.62 -9.74 27.39
CA TRP A 491 -12.28 -9.41 26.89
C TRP A 491 -11.47 -8.61 27.90
N ASP A 492 -12.08 -7.63 28.58
CA ASP A 492 -11.38 -6.87 29.63
C ASP A 492 -10.96 -7.79 30.79
N GLY A 493 -11.87 -8.68 31.21
CA GLY A 493 -11.60 -9.70 32.23
C GLY A 493 -10.45 -10.62 31.86
N LEU A 494 -10.40 -11.12 30.62
CA LEU A 494 -9.31 -11.97 30.15
C LEU A 494 -7.95 -11.27 30.22
N TYR A 495 -7.85 -10.01 29.78
CA TYR A 495 -6.60 -9.24 29.85
C TYR A 495 -6.18 -8.91 31.30
N GLN A 496 -7.13 -8.76 32.22
CA GLN A 496 -6.84 -8.62 33.65
C GLN A 496 -6.29 -9.92 34.26
N ARG A 497 -6.74 -11.09 33.78
CA ARG A 497 -6.27 -12.42 34.23
C ARG A 497 -4.97 -12.88 33.57
N MET A 498 -4.49 -12.18 32.55
CA MET A 498 -3.30 -12.55 31.79
C MET A 498 -2.07 -12.90 32.67
N PRO A 499 -1.68 -12.10 33.68
CA PRO A 499 -0.50 -12.41 34.49
C PRO A 499 -0.62 -13.74 35.25
N GLN A 500 -1.81 -14.07 35.75
CA GLN A 500 -2.07 -15.31 36.48
C GLN A 500 -2.11 -16.51 35.53
N ILE A 501 -2.72 -16.35 34.34
CA ILE A 501 -2.73 -17.34 33.28
C ILE A 501 -1.30 -17.69 32.86
N LEU A 502 -0.48 -16.68 32.53
CA LEU A 502 0.90 -16.90 32.09
C LEU A 502 1.75 -17.55 33.20
N ALA A 503 1.60 -17.11 34.45
CA ALA A 503 2.27 -17.74 35.58
C ALA A 503 1.90 -19.22 35.75
N TYR A 504 0.62 -19.56 35.59
CA TYR A 504 0.16 -20.94 35.65
C TYR A 504 0.72 -21.77 34.48
N MET A 505 0.64 -21.27 33.25
CA MET A 505 1.18 -21.93 32.06
C MET A 505 2.66 -22.28 32.19
N ARG A 506 3.48 -21.45 32.84
CA ARG A 506 4.91 -21.75 33.07
C ARG A 506 5.15 -22.99 33.92
N THR A 507 4.20 -23.34 34.78
CA THR A 507 4.30 -24.46 35.74
C THR A 507 3.49 -25.68 35.34
N ASP A 508 2.39 -25.49 34.62
CA ASP A 508 1.56 -26.57 34.10
C ASP A 508 2.28 -27.30 32.94
N PRO A 509 2.36 -28.65 32.92
CA PRO A 509 3.05 -29.37 31.85
C PRO A 509 2.52 -29.08 30.44
N LYS A 510 1.19 -28.94 30.27
CA LYS A 510 0.58 -28.65 28.97
C LYS A 510 0.86 -27.20 28.56
N GLY A 511 0.65 -26.26 29.48
CA GLY A 511 0.94 -24.85 29.29
C GLY A 511 2.41 -24.61 28.93
N LYS A 512 3.33 -25.25 29.65
CA LYS A 512 4.77 -25.12 29.41
C LYS A 512 5.17 -25.62 28.03
N LYS A 513 4.63 -26.76 27.62
CA LYS A 513 4.85 -27.32 26.27
C LYS A 513 4.39 -26.36 25.18
N ILE A 514 3.22 -25.74 25.34
CA ILE A 514 2.70 -24.73 24.40
C ILE A 514 3.63 -23.50 24.35
N LEU A 515 4.03 -22.96 25.50
CA LEU A 515 4.96 -21.83 25.56
C LEU A 515 6.31 -22.15 24.88
N GLU A 516 6.83 -23.36 25.10
CA GLU A 516 8.05 -23.84 24.44
C GLU A 516 7.89 -23.96 22.93
N ALA A 517 6.72 -24.42 22.45
CA ALA A 517 6.41 -24.49 21.02
C ALA A 517 6.29 -23.09 20.39
N ILE A 518 5.65 -22.13 21.07
CA ILE A 518 5.58 -20.72 20.62
C ILE A 518 6.99 -20.13 20.48
N CYS A 519 7.90 -20.42 21.42
CA CYS A 519 9.30 -19.97 21.34
C CYS A 519 10.11 -20.57 20.17
N ARG A 520 9.56 -21.52 19.40
CA ARG A 520 10.18 -22.09 18.20
C ARG A 520 9.66 -21.47 16.90
N ILE A 521 8.62 -20.65 16.96
CA ILE A 521 8.09 -19.95 15.79
C ILE A 521 9.20 -19.08 15.20
N LYS A 522 9.22 -19.00 13.87
CA LYS A 522 10.19 -18.24 13.08
C LYS A 522 9.52 -17.06 12.38
N VAL A 523 10.33 -16.08 12.00
CA VAL A 523 9.92 -14.94 11.15
C VAL A 523 9.92 -15.35 9.68
N ALA A 524 11.00 -16.02 9.27
CA ALA A 524 11.18 -16.51 7.91
C ALA A 524 12.06 -17.75 7.92
N THR A 525 12.04 -18.53 6.84
CA THR A 525 12.99 -19.62 6.63
C THR A 525 13.41 -19.70 5.17
N ILE A 526 14.62 -20.20 4.92
CA ILE A 526 15.11 -20.45 3.56
C ILE A 526 15.36 -21.95 3.41
N TYR A 527 14.88 -22.51 2.32
CA TYR A 527 15.27 -23.84 1.88
C TYR A 527 15.76 -23.79 0.45
N ASP A 528 16.95 -24.36 0.25
CA ASP A 528 17.68 -24.33 -1.00
C ASP A 528 17.88 -22.87 -1.45
N ASP A 529 17.22 -22.45 -2.52
CA ASP A 529 17.23 -21.08 -2.99
C ASP A 529 15.92 -20.34 -2.71
N THR A 530 15.02 -20.87 -1.87
CA THR A 530 13.66 -20.33 -1.71
C THR A 530 13.43 -19.76 -0.30
N LEU A 531 13.06 -18.48 -0.22
CA LEU A 531 12.59 -17.80 0.99
C LEU A 531 11.09 -18.07 1.22
N TYR A 532 10.74 -18.41 2.46
CA TYR A 532 9.37 -18.56 2.96
C TYR A 532 9.12 -17.53 4.06
N CYS A 533 8.05 -16.75 3.91
CA CYS A 533 7.55 -15.76 4.86
C CYS A 533 6.01 -15.72 4.83
N HIS A 534 5.40 -15.21 5.90
CA HIS A 534 3.93 -15.18 6.03
C HIS A 534 3.25 -14.21 5.05
N THR A 535 3.82 -13.02 4.84
CA THR A 535 3.28 -11.98 3.95
C THR A 535 4.13 -11.82 2.69
N ASP A 536 3.57 -11.14 1.68
CA ASP A 536 4.31 -10.68 0.49
C ASP A 536 5.60 -9.98 0.94
N PRO A 537 6.78 -10.36 0.41
CA PRO A 537 8.03 -9.71 0.77
C PRO A 537 7.95 -8.22 0.48
N THR A 538 7.84 -7.43 1.54
CA THR A 538 7.83 -5.98 1.41
C THR A 538 9.22 -5.48 1.15
N GLN A 539 9.30 -4.28 0.61
CA GLN A 539 10.57 -3.69 0.28
C GLN A 539 11.41 -3.36 1.53
N ARG A 540 10.79 -3.12 2.70
CA ARG A 540 11.47 -3.09 4.00
C ARG A 540 12.08 -4.44 4.37
N MET A 541 11.31 -5.53 4.22
CA MET A 541 11.81 -6.89 4.47
C MET A 541 13.00 -7.20 3.56
N ILE A 542 12.90 -6.91 2.27
CA ILE A 542 14.00 -7.16 1.33
C ILE A 542 15.25 -6.34 1.66
N THR A 543 15.08 -5.07 2.03
CA THR A 543 16.20 -4.20 2.43
C THR A 543 16.89 -4.77 3.67
N ASP A 544 16.11 -5.16 4.67
CA ASP A 544 16.63 -5.77 5.88
C ASP A 544 17.33 -7.12 5.61
N LEU A 545 16.72 -7.98 4.78
CA LEU A 545 17.25 -9.29 4.41
C LEU A 545 18.57 -9.22 3.63
N THR A 546 18.72 -8.21 2.77
CA THR A 546 19.93 -8.03 1.95
C THR A 546 21.04 -7.27 2.68
N ARG A 547 20.77 -6.78 3.89
CA ARG A 547 21.73 -6.06 4.73
C ARG A 547 22.94 -6.95 5.02
N GLY A 548 24.14 -6.48 4.66
CA GLY A 548 25.39 -7.24 4.84
C GLY A 548 25.66 -8.32 3.77
N GLY A 549 24.78 -8.49 2.78
CA GLY A 549 25.01 -9.30 1.58
C GLY A 549 24.78 -10.81 1.72
N ASP A 550 24.60 -11.35 2.93
CA ASP A 550 24.25 -12.76 3.17
C ASP A 550 22.86 -12.88 3.80
N ILE A 551 21.87 -13.15 2.93
CA ILE A 551 20.47 -13.29 3.33
C ILE A 551 20.26 -14.49 4.26
N ASN A 552 20.99 -15.60 4.06
CA ASN A 552 20.85 -16.78 4.90
C ASN A 552 21.29 -16.49 6.33
N GLN A 553 22.40 -15.77 6.47
CA GLN A 553 22.89 -15.33 7.77
C GLN A 553 21.90 -14.36 8.42
N ARG A 554 21.35 -13.41 7.66
CA ARG A 554 20.37 -12.45 8.17
C ARG A 554 19.08 -13.10 8.67
N VAL A 555 18.53 -14.06 7.92
CA VAL A 555 17.34 -14.85 8.36
C VAL A 555 17.62 -15.60 9.67
N LYS A 556 18.82 -16.14 9.86
CA LYS A 556 19.20 -16.79 11.13
C LYS A 556 19.23 -15.80 12.29
N GLU A 557 19.77 -14.61 12.06
CA GLU A 557 19.84 -13.55 13.07
C GLU A 557 18.46 -13.05 13.50
N ILE A 558 17.59 -12.75 12.53
CA ILE A 558 16.22 -12.29 12.81
C ILE A 558 15.46 -13.34 13.63
N ASN A 559 15.51 -14.60 13.22
CA ASN A 559 14.88 -15.69 13.96
C ASN A 559 15.44 -15.84 15.37
N LYS A 560 16.76 -15.67 15.55
CA LYS A 560 17.39 -15.73 16.86
C LYS A 560 16.87 -14.61 17.76
N ILE A 561 16.91 -13.36 17.30
CA ILE A 561 16.43 -12.19 18.06
C ILE A 561 14.96 -12.39 18.45
N PHE A 562 14.12 -12.78 17.47
CA PHE A 562 12.70 -13.02 17.69
C PHE A 562 12.45 -14.07 18.77
N GLN A 563 13.08 -15.23 18.64
CA GLN A 563 12.88 -16.35 19.58
C GLN A 563 13.47 -16.10 20.96
N GLU A 564 14.60 -15.38 21.07
CA GLU A 564 15.17 -14.97 22.35
C GLU A 564 14.20 -14.05 23.09
N ASN A 565 13.68 -13.03 22.41
CA ASN A 565 12.68 -12.12 22.95
C ASN A 565 11.36 -12.81 23.35
N LEU A 566 10.89 -13.80 22.56
CA LEU A 566 9.74 -14.62 22.97
C LEU A 566 10.01 -15.37 24.27
N ARG A 567 11.21 -15.92 24.47
CA ARG A 567 11.56 -16.59 25.73
C ARG A 567 11.59 -15.60 26.89
N ASP A 568 12.05 -14.39 26.65
CA ASP A 568 12.16 -13.33 27.66
C ASP A 568 10.77 -12.90 28.14
N VAL A 569 9.83 -12.68 27.22
CA VAL A 569 8.43 -12.38 27.58
C VAL A 569 7.75 -13.58 28.23
N LEU A 570 7.78 -14.74 27.57
CA LEU A 570 6.96 -15.89 27.94
C LEU A 570 7.47 -16.60 29.20
N PHE A 571 8.78 -16.65 29.45
CA PHE A 571 9.35 -17.33 30.62
C PHE A 571 9.93 -16.40 31.68
N ARG A 572 10.53 -15.28 31.29
CA ARG A 572 11.20 -14.38 32.25
C ARG A 572 10.31 -13.21 32.68
N GLY A 573 9.27 -12.88 31.90
CA GLY A 573 8.45 -11.70 32.14
C GLY A 573 9.21 -10.39 31.91
N GLU A 574 10.26 -10.46 31.10
CA GLU A 574 11.07 -9.31 30.69
C GLU A 574 10.36 -8.55 29.55
N LYS A 575 10.77 -7.30 29.32
CA LYS A 575 10.27 -6.51 28.19
C LYS A 575 10.99 -6.92 26.91
N LEU A 576 10.30 -6.80 25.78
CA LEU A 576 10.90 -6.93 24.47
C LEU A 576 11.96 -5.84 24.27
N ASP A 577 13.05 -6.18 23.60
CA ASP A 577 14.06 -5.21 23.21
C ASP A 577 13.65 -4.44 21.93
N ASN A 578 14.41 -3.38 21.64
CA ASN A 578 14.16 -2.53 20.47
C ASN A 578 14.38 -3.26 19.14
N ASP A 579 15.15 -4.36 19.10
CA ASP A 579 15.39 -5.10 17.87
C ASP A 579 14.21 -5.99 17.53
N PHE A 580 13.50 -6.51 18.52
CA PHE A 580 12.20 -7.16 18.32
C PHE A 580 11.15 -6.19 17.79
N GLU A 581 11.08 -4.96 18.31
CA GLU A 581 10.14 -3.95 17.80
C GLU A 581 10.39 -3.63 16.31
N LYS A 582 11.67 -3.60 15.88
CA LYS A 582 12.00 -3.46 14.45
C LYS A 582 11.55 -4.66 13.64
N ILE A 583 11.73 -5.87 14.15
CA ILE A 583 11.25 -7.09 13.48
C ILE A 583 9.72 -7.06 13.35
N GLU A 584 8.99 -6.67 14.41
CA GLU A 584 7.54 -6.45 14.38
C GLU A 584 7.17 -5.48 13.25
N GLU A 585 7.82 -4.32 13.20
CA GLU A 585 7.50 -3.29 12.21
C GLU A 585 7.76 -3.74 10.76
N VAL A 586 8.85 -4.48 10.54
CA VAL A 586 9.28 -4.89 9.21
C VAL A 586 8.51 -6.11 8.71
N TYR A 587 8.28 -7.11 9.57
CA TYR A 587 7.79 -8.44 9.17
C TYR A 587 6.35 -8.74 9.63
N ALA A 588 5.79 -8.04 10.63
CA ALA A 588 4.46 -8.33 11.19
C ALA A 588 3.34 -7.40 10.70
N SER A 589 3.69 -6.30 10.04
CA SER A 589 2.68 -5.45 9.39
C SER A 589 2.08 -6.24 8.22
N ALA A 590 0.76 -6.41 8.19
CA ALA A 590 0.03 -7.02 7.06
C ALA A 590 -0.73 -5.99 6.22
N ASP A 591 -0.78 -4.73 6.68
CA ASP A 591 -1.30 -3.57 5.96
C ASP A 591 -0.31 -3.03 4.91
N ASN A 592 0.89 -3.60 4.85
CA ASN A 592 1.96 -3.26 3.92
C ASN A 592 1.85 -3.95 2.55
N ARG A 593 0.62 -4.27 2.09
CA ARG A 593 0.34 -4.68 0.71
C ARG A 593 0.47 -3.52 -0.30
N GLU A 594 1.32 -2.54 0.00
CA GLU A 594 1.75 -1.50 -0.93
C GLU A 594 2.88 -2.10 -1.77
N TYR A 595 2.55 -2.42 -3.02
CA TYR A 595 3.49 -2.98 -3.99
C TYR A 595 4.63 -1.99 -4.28
N PHE A 596 5.81 -2.50 -4.65
CA PHE A 596 7.01 -1.76 -5.04
C PHE A 596 6.73 -0.51 -5.91
N THR A 597 6.61 0.68 -5.30
CA THR A 597 6.71 1.97 -6.01
C THR A 597 7.96 2.72 -5.56
N GLU A 598 8.58 3.49 -6.46
CA GLU A 598 9.76 4.30 -6.13
C GLU A 598 9.50 5.37 -5.06
N GLN A 599 8.27 5.88 -4.94
CA GLN A 599 7.97 6.96 -4.00
C GLN A 599 7.80 6.42 -2.58
N ASP A 600 7.02 5.35 -2.40
CA ASP A 600 6.83 4.67 -1.10
C ASP A 600 8.17 4.18 -0.52
N LEU A 601 9.09 3.86 -1.44
CA LEU A 601 10.49 3.55 -1.19
C LEU A 601 11.24 4.67 -0.47
N PHE A 602 11.29 5.88 -1.05
CA PHE A 602 11.98 7.00 -0.41
C PHE A 602 11.27 7.44 0.88
N GLU A 603 9.94 7.33 0.96
CA GLU A 603 9.19 7.60 2.19
C GLU A 603 9.53 6.59 3.29
N SER A 604 9.62 5.30 2.98
CA SER A 604 10.04 4.27 3.91
C SER A 604 11.48 4.45 4.38
N PHE A 605 12.42 4.74 3.46
CA PHE A 605 13.83 4.98 3.84
C PHE A 605 13.96 6.22 4.73
N THR A 606 13.19 7.26 4.43
CA THR A 606 13.14 8.48 5.25
C THR A 606 12.52 8.21 6.61
N TYR A 607 11.53 7.31 6.68
CA TYR A 607 10.96 6.84 7.93
C TYR A 607 12.01 6.16 8.82
N ASP A 608 12.82 5.27 8.26
CA ASP A 608 13.91 4.58 8.98
C ASP A 608 14.96 5.56 9.49
N LEU A 609 15.30 6.56 8.68
CA LEU A 609 16.23 7.65 9.03
C LEU A 609 15.70 8.49 10.21
N VAL A 610 14.42 8.85 10.17
CA VAL A 610 13.74 9.58 11.26
C VAL A 610 13.68 8.72 12.53
N ASN A 611 13.42 7.42 12.40
CA ASN A 611 13.41 6.49 13.54
C ASN A 611 14.79 6.29 14.16
N LEU A 612 15.84 6.26 13.35
CA LEU A 612 17.23 6.22 13.82
C LEU A 612 17.54 7.47 14.67
N ALA A 613 17.21 8.66 14.16
CA ALA A 613 17.38 9.91 14.89
C ALA A 613 16.54 9.92 16.18
N ARG A 614 15.30 9.42 16.14
CA ARG A 614 14.45 9.28 17.32
C ARG A 614 15.05 8.37 18.37
N ALA A 615 15.62 7.24 17.98
CA ALA A 615 16.27 6.31 18.92
C ALA A 615 17.43 7.00 19.66
N LYS A 616 18.21 7.83 18.96
CA LYS A 616 19.28 8.64 19.59
C LYS A 616 18.72 9.67 20.56
N ILE A 617 17.62 10.34 20.22
CA ILE A 617 16.89 11.23 21.13
C ILE A 617 16.45 10.49 22.39
N SER A 618 15.83 9.31 22.24
CA SER A 618 15.38 8.50 23.38
C SER A 618 16.55 8.04 24.27
N GLU A 619 17.60 7.45 23.69
CA GLU A 619 18.80 7.01 24.41
C GLU A 619 19.41 8.15 25.24
N ARG A 620 19.43 9.36 24.67
CA ARG A 620 19.98 10.53 25.35
C ARG A 620 19.11 10.97 26.52
N MET A 621 17.80 11.06 26.34
CA MET A 621 16.86 11.46 27.38
C MET A 621 16.89 10.49 28.58
N GLU A 622 17.05 9.18 28.32
CA GLU A 622 17.22 8.18 29.36
C GLU A 622 18.53 8.37 30.14
N LYS A 623 19.65 8.62 29.44
CA LYS A 623 20.95 8.91 30.06
C LYS A 623 20.93 10.20 30.89
N GLU A 624 20.29 11.26 30.40
CA GLU A 624 20.18 12.53 31.11
C GLU A 624 19.27 12.42 32.34
N SER A 625 18.17 11.66 32.22
CA SER A 625 17.31 11.35 33.37
C SER A 625 18.03 10.52 34.44
N ALA A 626 18.98 9.67 34.05
CA ALA A 626 19.77 8.85 34.97
C ALA A 626 20.98 9.61 35.58
N ALA A 627 21.59 10.53 34.83
CA ALA A 627 22.83 11.22 35.22
C ALA A 627 22.62 12.51 36.04
N GLY A 628 21.39 13.03 36.13
CA GLY A 628 21.06 14.22 36.92
C GLY A 628 21.83 15.49 36.49
N HIS A 629 22.38 15.51 35.27
CA HIS A 629 23.12 16.62 34.68
C HIS A 629 22.62 16.91 33.27
N THR A 630 22.35 18.19 33.01
CA THR A 630 22.07 18.77 31.69
C THR A 630 23.39 19.29 31.09
N GLY A 631 24.20 18.41 30.52
CA GLY A 631 25.40 18.81 29.77
C GLY A 631 25.05 19.08 28.32
N SER A 632 25.33 20.31 27.85
CA SER A 632 25.24 20.75 26.45
C SER A 632 26.24 20.00 25.56
N VAL A 633 25.91 18.77 25.16
CA VAL A 633 26.51 18.10 24.01
C VAL A 633 25.48 18.14 22.90
N ASP A 634 25.92 18.52 21.71
CA ASP A 634 25.07 18.75 20.56
C ASP A 634 24.47 17.43 20.04
N ILE A 635 23.19 17.20 20.34
CA ILE A 635 22.45 16.02 19.86
C ILE A 635 22.44 15.94 18.33
N ALA A 636 22.59 17.08 17.63
CA ALA A 636 22.69 17.10 16.19
C ALA A 636 23.93 16.34 15.70
N SER A 637 25.06 16.41 16.42
CA SER A 637 26.28 15.66 16.07
C SER A 637 26.12 14.14 16.25
N GLU A 638 25.41 13.70 17.30
CA GLU A 638 25.13 12.26 17.50
C GLU A 638 24.16 11.72 16.43
N ILE A 639 23.19 12.55 16.00
CA ILE A 639 22.27 12.23 14.91
C ILE A 639 23.02 12.22 13.57
N GLU A 640 23.89 13.20 13.32
CA GLU A 640 24.70 13.30 12.10
C GLU A 640 25.63 12.09 11.95
N ASP A 641 26.34 11.69 13.00
CA ASP A 641 27.20 10.49 12.99
C ASP A 641 26.39 9.22 12.68
N ALA A 642 25.18 9.10 13.25
CA ALA A 642 24.29 7.97 12.97
C ALA A 642 23.79 7.98 11.50
N ILE A 643 23.46 9.15 10.97
CA ILE A 643 23.04 9.34 9.58
C ILE A 643 24.19 8.99 8.62
N VAL A 644 25.42 9.43 8.88
CA VAL A 644 26.59 9.09 8.04
C VAL A 644 26.84 7.58 8.02
N GLY A 645 26.69 6.90 9.17
CA GLY A 645 26.76 5.45 9.23
C GLY A 645 25.67 4.78 8.39
N TRP A 646 24.45 5.30 8.47
CA TRP A 646 23.29 4.81 7.72
C TRP A 646 23.42 5.05 6.21
N GLU A 647 23.88 6.22 5.77
CA GLU A 647 24.14 6.57 4.37
C GLU A 647 25.07 5.56 3.70
N LYS A 648 26.16 5.23 4.39
CA LYS A 648 27.15 4.28 3.90
C LYS A 648 26.58 2.87 3.74
N GLU A 649 25.68 2.47 4.64
CA GLU A 649 25.03 1.17 4.64
C GLU A 649 24.00 1.03 3.50
N HIS A 650 23.30 2.12 3.18
CA HIS A 650 22.21 2.13 2.22
C HIS A 650 22.61 2.63 0.83
N GLU A 651 23.89 2.98 0.63
CA GLU A 651 24.43 3.54 -0.62
C GLU A 651 23.67 4.82 -1.04
N ILE A 652 23.27 5.63 -0.05
CA ILE A 652 22.58 6.91 -0.21
C ILE A 652 23.53 8.03 0.18
N HIS A 653 23.44 9.18 -0.47
CA HIS A 653 24.30 10.33 -0.19
C HIS A 653 23.48 11.60 0.07
N GLY A 654 24.04 12.51 0.87
CA GLY A 654 23.54 13.88 1.02
C GLY A 654 22.30 14.03 1.92
N THR A 655 21.94 12.99 2.68
CA THR A 655 20.92 13.04 3.73
C THR A 655 21.40 13.77 4.99
N ASN A 656 22.72 13.80 5.24
CA ASN A 656 23.33 14.62 6.29
C ASN A 656 23.01 16.13 6.14
N ALA A 657 22.77 16.60 4.91
CA ALA A 657 22.36 17.99 4.64
C ALA A 657 20.97 18.35 5.23
N TYR A 658 20.21 17.34 5.69
CA TYR A 658 18.88 17.50 6.27
C TYR A 658 18.82 17.09 7.75
N VAL A 659 19.97 16.97 8.45
CA VAL A 659 20.07 16.60 9.88
C VAL A 659 19.06 17.33 10.76
N ASP A 660 18.93 18.65 10.58
CA ASP A 660 18.02 19.47 11.39
C ASP A 660 16.54 19.08 11.14
N GLU A 661 16.15 18.92 9.88
CA GLU A 661 14.77 18.55 9.51
C GLU A 661 14.42 17.11 9.93
N ILE A 662 15.39 16.20 9.85
CA ILE A 662 15.29 14.82 10.36
C ILE A 662 15.12 14.84 11.87
N GLY A 663 15.93 15.62 12.59
CA GLY A 663 15.85 15.81 14.03
C GLY A 663 14.51 16.41 14.48
N GLU A 664 14.01 17.42 13.79
CA GLU A 664 12.68 18.01 14.03
C GLU A 664 11.55 16.98 13.83
N THR A 665 11.62 16.21 12.75
CA THR A 665 10.63 15.16 12.46
C THR A 665 10.69 14.03 13.48
N ALA A 666 11.89 13.63 13.90
CA ALA A 666 12.11 12.64 14.95
C ALA A 666 11.60 13.12 16.32
N HIS A 667 11.72 14.42 16.62
CA HIS A 667 11.16 15.00 17.83
C HIS A 667 9.62 14.98 17.83
N LEU A 668 8.96 15.27 16.69
CA LEU A 668 7.50 15.09 16.55
C LEU A 668 7.08 13.64 16.82
N TYR A 669 7.86 12.69 16.30
CA TYR A 669 7.65 11.26 16.53
C TYR A 669 7.79 10.93 18.03
N TYR A 670 8.84 11.42 18.69
CA TYR A 670 9.04 11.25 20.13
C TYR A 670 7.88 11.81 20.97
N GLU A 671 7.45 13.04 20.71
CA GLU A 671 6.35 13.70 21.43
C GLU A 671 5.02 12.93 21.28
N TYR A 672 4.76 12.38 20.08
CA TYR A 672 3.56 11.56 19.84
C TYR A 672 3.55 10.27 20.66
N TYR A 673 4.68 9.54 20.70
CA TYR A 673 4.75 8.25 21.39
C TYR A 673 4.94 8.39 22.91
N ARG A 674 5.46 9.52 23.40
CA ARG A 674 5.53 9.85 24.83
C ARG A 674 4.14 10.13 25.43
N ALA A 675 3.21 10.65 24.64
CA ALA A 675 1.85 10.91 25.10
C ALA A 675 1.09 9.61 25.40
N GLU A 676 0.29 9.60 26.48
CA GLU A 676 -0.66 8.52 26.75
C GLU A 676 -1.52 8.26 25.51
N LYS A 677 -1.77 6.99 25.18
CA LYS A 677 -2.47 6.58 23.95
C LYS A 677 -3.82 7.28 23.77
N SER A 678 -4.52 7.59 24.87
CA SER A 678 -5.80 8.32 24.90
C SER A 678 -5.70 9.83 24.67
N LYS A 679 -4.50 10.41 24.77
CA LYS A 679 -4.20 11.85 24.63
C LYS A 679 -3.39 12.17 23.37
N ARG A 680 -3.15 11.17 22.52
CA ARG A 680 -2.39 11.33 21.28
C ARG A 680 -3.16 12.20 20.29
N ASP A 681 -2.54 13.30 19.86
CA ASP A 681 -3.09 14.19 18.85
C ASP A 681 -2.79 13.65 17.44
N GLU A 682 -3.81 13.18 16.73
CA GLU A 682 -3.68 12.73 15.35
C GLU A 682 -3.16 13.82 14.38
N SER A 683 -3.24 15.10 14.76
CA SER A 683 -2.65 16.19 13.99
C SER A 683 -1.12 16.09 13.93
N ILE A 684 -0.50 15.49 14.95
CA ILE A 684 0.95 15.25 15.00
C ILE A 684 1.34 14.16 13.99
N ILE A 685 0.59 13.06 13.91
CA ILE A 685 0.80 12.03 12.86
C ILE A 685 0.69 12.63 11.47
N ARG A 686 -0.34 13.44 11.22
CA ARG A 686 -0.51 14.06 9.88
C ARG A 686 0.64 15.00 9.52
N LYS A 687 1.18 15.74 10.49
CA LYS A 687 2.38 16.58 10.30
C LYS A 687 3.61 15.72 10.04
N MET A 688 3.77 14.65 10.82
CA MET A 688 4.88 13.71 10.70
C MET A 688 4.91 13.05 9.31
N HIS A 689 3.81 12.46 8.84
CA HIS A 689 3.73 11.86 7.50
C HIS A 689 4.04 12.88 6.40
N LYS A 690 3.54 14.13 6.54
CA LYS A 690 3.86 15.19 5.58
C LYS A 690 5.34 15.56 5.58
N SER A 691 5.97 15.63 6.76
CA SER A 691 7.40 15.89 6.87
C SER A 691 8.24 14.77 6.26
N ILE A 692 7.86 13.50 6.51
CA ILE A 692 8.50 12.32 5.92
C ILE A 692 8.39 12.34 4.39
N ALA A 693 7.20 12.57 3.83
CA ALA A 693 7.02 12.69 2.38
C ALA A 693 7.87 13.82 1.77
N THR A 694 7.98 14.96 2.46
CA THR A 694 8.79 16.09 1.99
C THR A 694 10.29 15.78 2.02
N LEU A 695 10.75 15.14 3.10
CA LEU A 695 12.13 14.69 3.25
C LEU A 695 12.47 13.60 2.22
N ALA A 696 11.56 12.67 1.95
CA ALA A 696 11.70 11.64 0.93
C ALA A 696 11.95 12.22 -0.46
N GLU A 697 11.18 13.23 -0.86
CA GLU A 697 11.39 13.95 -2.13
C GLU A 697 12.75 14.65 -2.20
N LYS A 698 13.23 15.21 -1.08
CA LYS A 698 14.56 15.84 -1.00
C LYS A 698 15.67 14.80 -1.12
N VAL A 699 15.56 13.69 -0.40
CA VAL A 699 16.50 12.56 -0.46
C VAL A 699 16.53 11.97 -1.88
N LYS A 700 15.36 11.80 -2.51
CA LYS A 700 15.23 11.38 -3.90
C LYS A 700 15.91 12.35 -4.86
N SER A 701 15.65 13.64 -4.71
CA SER A 701 16.24 14.68 -5.57
C SER A 701 17.77 14.77 -5.46
N SER A 702 18.32 14.50 -4.28
CA SER A 702 19.77 14.46 -4.04
C SER A 702 20.44 13.18 -4.56
N ASN A 703 19.65 12.17 -4.93
CA ASN A 703 20.11 10.88 -5.43
C ASN A 703 19.42 10.55 -6.78
N PRO A 704 19.59 11.36 -7.83
CA PRO A 704 18.83 11.24 -9.08
C PRO A 704 19.15 9.97 -9.90
N ASP A 705 20.33 9.39 -9.70
CA ASP A 705 20.76 8.16 -10.37
C ASP A 705 20.43 6.89 -9.55
N LEU A 706 19.84 7.07 -8.37
CA LEU A 706 19.59 6.00 -7.42
C LEU A 706 18.22 5.37 -7.67
N ASP A 707 18.20 4.35 -8.52
CA ASP A 707 17.02 3.49 -8.71
C ASP A 707 16.97 2.44 -7.58
N LEU A 708 16.39 2.84 -6.46
CA LEU A 708 16.30 2.03 -5.25
C LEU A 708 15.50 0.73 -5.49
N VAL A 709 14.46 0.76 -6.34
CA VAL A 709 13.69 -0.43 -6.73
C VAL A 709 14.62 -1.41 -7.42
N LYS A 710 15.31 -0.96 -8.47
CA LYS A 710 16.16 -1.80 -9.29
C LYS A 710 17.38 -2.28 -8.53
N ASN A 711 17.99 -1.47 -7.67
CA ASN A 711 19.13 -1.88 -6.85
C ASN A 711 18.71 -2.92 -5.81
N THR A 712 17.56 -2.74 -5.15
CA THR A 712 17.03 -3.69 -4.16
C THR A 712 16.61 -5.01 -4.81
N VAL A 713 15.86 -4.94 -5.91
CA VAL A 713 15.47 -6.11 -6.72
C VAL A 713 16.71 -6.80 -7.30
N GLN A 714 17.72 -6.05 -7.75
CA GLN A 714 18.96 -6.63 -8.27
C GLN A 714 19.79 -7.28 -7.16
N LYS A 715 19.80 -6.75 -5.93
CA LYS A 715 20.43 -7.40 -4.76
C LYS A 715 19.79 -8.76 -4.46
N VAL A 716 18.45 -8.85 -4.49
CA VAL A 716 17.74 -10.14 -4.36
C VAL A 716 18.08 -11.07 -5.52
N ARG A 717 18.00 -10.60 -6.77
CA ARG A 717 18.34 -11.41 -7.95
C ARG A 717 19.78 -11.92 -7.89
N ASN A 718 20.72 -11.09 -7.44
CA ASN A 718 22.13 -11.44 -7.30
C ASN A 718 22.39 -12.40 -6.14
N SER A 719 21.52 -12.43 -5.12
CA SER A 719 21.61 -13.39 -4.02
C SER A 719 21.31 -14.83 -4.45
N GLY A 720 20.67 -15.00 -5.62
CA GLY A 720 20.24 -16.30 -6.12
C GLY A 720 18.99 -16.85 -5.40
N ILE A 721 18.36 -16.06 -4.51
CA ILE A 721 17.17 -16.48 -3.75
C ILE A 721 15.88 -16.13 -4.52
N ASN A 722 15.06 -17.15 -4.76
CA ASN A 722 13.65 -17.08 -5.12
C ASN A 722 12.79 -16.84 -3.86
N ALA A 723 11.64 -16.19 -4.00
CA ALA A 723 10.67 -16.05 -2.90
C ALA A 723 9.39 -16.81 -3.24
N ILE A 724 8.95 -17.70 -2.35
CA ILE A 724 7.59 -18.24 -2.38
C ILE A 724 6.76 -17.43 -1.40
N ILE A 725 5.66 -16.94 -1.94
CA ILE A 725 4.80 -15.94 -1.33
C ILE A 725 3.48 -16.61 -0.93
N HIS A 726 2.87 -16.17 0.16
CA HIS A 726 1.49 -16.53 0.48
C HIS A 726 0.59 -16.07 -0.69
N GLY A 727 -0.12 -17.01 -1.32
CA GLY A 727 -0.93 -16.76 -2.52
C GLY A 727 -2.15 -15.87 -2.27
#